data_AF-A0A1I7EWP3-F1
#
_entry.id   AF-A0A1I7EWP3-F1
#
_cell.length_a   1.000
_cell.length_b   1.000
_cell.length_c   1.000
_cell.angle_alpha   90.00
_cell.angle_beta   90.00
_cell.angle_gamma   90.00
#
_symmetry.space_group_name_H-M   'P 1'
#
loop_
_entity.id
_entity.type
_entity.pdbx_description
1 polymer ?
#
loop_
_entity_poly.entity_id
_entity_poly.type
_entity_poly.pdbx_seq_one_letter_code
_entity_poly.pdbx_strand_id
1 'polypeptide(L)'
;MAKEIKFSLLYRDMWQSSGKYVPTVDQLLEVAPAIIDMGCFARVETNGGGFEQINLLFGENPNVAVRKWTQPFNDAGIQTHMLERGLNGIRMSPVPADVRRLMFHVKKKQGTDIARSFDGLNDPRNLEGSIRYAKEAGMISQAALSLTVSEVHTVEYYTELADTLIEMGADEICVKDMAGIARPATVGKIVRTIKERHPDVPVTYHGHAGPGFQMASILEAAYAGVDYVDTAMEPLAWGTGHADVLAVQAMLKDAGFIVPDINMKAYMKVRSLTQKYIDDFLGYYINPKNRLMNSLLIGPGLPGGMMGSLMADLESNLASLNRWLAKNGKEEITLDDLLIKLFDEVAYVWPKIGNPPLVTPFSQYVKNLALMNVMQIERGKERWSVIADNIWDMILGRSGKLPGTLAPEIVQLIKEQGKEFYAGNPQDLYPDQLNEFRAEMRRNNWDFGEDDEELFELAMHPEQYRAYKSGAAKKAFNEDLARRRAAATAEQPHPTPVPAPANNGESGSFQPRQLVINVDNEEYRVYISYPENDGVPFHPVEKTLQPQPNVPATQPPLSSGVTKEVLSPLEGRFYLTKDPSGKALKVGDSVQAGDIVGYIESMKTYNAVAAEENGQVIEICFSNGDPVEEDDVLVKMR
;
A
#
# COMPACT_ATOMS: atom_id res chain seq x y z
N MET A 1 -21.03 -20.58 31.35
CA MET A 1 -21.89 -20.18 30.23
C MET A 1 -20.99 -20.07 29.00
N ALA A 2 -21.47 -20.47 27.81
CA ALA A 2 -20.68 -20.31 26.59
C ALA A 2 -20.38 -18.83 26.34
N LYS A 3 -19.16 -18.50 25.91
CA LYS A 3 -18.74 -17.11 25.69
C LYS A 3 -19.31 -16.60 24.37
N GLU A 4 -19.82 -15.36 24.36
CA GLU A 4 -20.22 -14.66 23.15
C GLU A 4 -18.99 -14.07 22.44
N ILE A 5 -18.91 -14.26 21.12
CA ILE A 5 -17.93 -13.61 20.25
C ILE A 5 -18.68 -12.75 19.22
N LYS A 6 -18.29 -11.47 19.12
CA LYS A 6 -18.93 -10.51 18.21
C LYS A 6 -18.13 -10.37 16.92
N PHE A 7 -18.83 -10.10 15.80
CA PHE A 7 -18.19 -9.91 14.50
C PHE A 7 -18.06 -8.42 14.14
N SER A 8 -16.92 -8.09 13.56
CA SER A 8 -16.68 -6.83 12.85
C SER A 8 -16.50 -7.09 11.36
N LEU A 9 -17.21 -6.36 10.50
CA LEU A 9 -17.05 -6.44 9.05
C LEU A 9 -15.99 -5.45 8.56
N LEU A 10 -14.94 -5.95 7.91
CA LEU A 10 -13.87 -5.13 7.36
C LEU A 10 -14.16 -4.64 5.92
N TYR A 11 -15.31 -3.98 5.69
CA TYR A 11 -15.71 -3.61 4.33
C TYR A 11 -14.70 -2.64 3.67
N ARG A 12 -14.12 -1.69 4.42
CA ARG A 12 -13.01 -0.84 3.93
C ARG A 12 -11.78 -1.66 3.55
N ASP A 13 -11.27 -2.51 4.45
CA ASP A 13 -10.07 -3.31 4.17
C ASP A 13 -10.26 -4.38 3.08
N MET A 14 -11.49 -4.89 2.88
CA MET A 14 -11.82 -5.82 1.79
C MET A 14 -11.43 -5.24 0.43
N TRP A 15 -11.78 -3.97 0.18
CA TRP A 15 -11.44 -3.28 -1.06
C TRP A 15 -9.95 -2.93 -1.13
N GLN A 16 -9.39 -2.39 -0.04
CA GLN A 16 -7.98 -1.99 0.00
C GLN A 16 -7.01 -3.17 -0.17
N SER A 17 -7.38 -4.35 0.34
CA SER A 17 -6.60 -5.58 0.17
C SER A 17 -6.72 -6.13 -1.24
N SER A 18 -7.87 -5.95 -1.88
CA SER A 18 -8.15 -6.53 -3.20
C SER A 18 -7.63 -5.66 -4.35
N GLY A 19 -7.69 -4.33 -4.23
CA GLY A 19 -7.36 -3.42 -5.31
C GLY A 19 -7.10 -1.98 -4.86
N LYS A 20 -6.94 -1.09 -5.83
CA LYS A 20 -6.57 0.32 -5.60
C LYS A 20 -7.73 1.21 -5.13
N TYR A 21 -8.93 0.98 -5.67
CA TYR A 21 -10.09 1.86 -5.46
C TYR A 21 -11.12 1.22 -4.53
N VAL A 22 -12.03 2.05 -4.01
CA VAL A 22 -13.14 1.66 -3.12
C VAL A 22 -14.48 2.03 -3.77
N PRO A 23 -15.62 1.46 -3.32
CA PRO A 23 -16.93 1.82 -3.86
C PRO A 23 -17.25 3.29 -3.71
N THR A 24 -18.00 3.84 -4.65
CA THR A 24 -18.51 5.21 -4.57
C THR A 24 -19.54 5.33 -3.45
N VAL A 25 -19.81 6.56 -3.01
CA VAL A 25 -20.82 6.79 -1.96
C VAL A 25 -22.19 6.20 -2.31
N ASP A 26 -22.61 6.23 -3.58
CA ASP A 26 -23.88 5.65 -4.00
C ASP A 26 -23.88 4.12 -3.92
N GLN A 27 -22.75 3.48 -4.27
CA GLN A 27 -22.58 2.03 -4.12
C GLN A 27 -22.56 1.62 -2.64
N LEU A 28 -21.89 2.40 -1.78
CA LEU A 28 -21.89 2.21 -0.33
C LEU A 28 -23.32 2.30 0.24
N LEU A 29 -24.06 3.35 -0.11
CA LEU A 29 -25.45 3.50 0.32
C LEU A 29 -26.38 2.39 -0.18
N GLU A 30 -26.15 1.87 -1.39
CA GLU A 30 -26.91 0.74 -1.94
C GLU A 30 -26.69 -0.56 -1.12
N VAL A 31 -25.47 -0.79 -0.62
CA VAL A 31 -25.13 -2.04 0.10
C VAL A 31 -25.39 -1.98 1.60
N ALA A 32 -25.36 -0.81 2.22
CA ALA A 32 -25.54 -0.62 3.68
C ALA A 32 -26.76 -1.34 4.26
N PRO A 33 -27.98 -1.20 3.71
CA PRO A 33 -29.17 -1.86 4.26
C PRO A 33 -29.03 -3.38 4.29
N ALA A 34 -28.42 -3.97 3.26
CA ALA A 34 -28.21 -5.41 3.21
C ALA A 34 -27.17 -5.88 4.23
N ILE A 35 -26.12 -5.08 4.53
CA ILE A 35 -25.16 -5.39 5.60
C ILE A 35 -25.85 -5.33 6.97
N ILE A 36 -26.71 -4.33 7.21
CA ILE A 36 -27.48 -4.22 8.46
C ILE A 36 -28.43 -5.41 8.61
N ASP A 37 -29.18 -5.75 7.56
CA ASP A 37 -30.15 -6.85 7.52
C ASP A 37 -29.52 -8.23 7.72
N MET A 38 -28.19 -8.37 7.57
CA MET A 38 -27.49 -9.61 7.92
C MET A 38 -27.62 -9.96 9.39
N GLY A 39 -27.73 -8.95 10.26
CA GLY A 39 -28.00 -9.10 11.69
C GLY A 39 -26.86 -9.67 12.52
N CYS A 40 -25.65 -9.83 11.95
CA CYS A 40 -24.54 -10.52 12.61
C CYS A 40 -23.36 -9.62 12.99
N PHE A 41 -23.31 -8.36 12.54
CA PHE A 41 -22.18 -7.47 12.78
C PHE A 41 -22.49 -6.51 13.92
N ALA A 42 -21.60 -6.48 14.91
CA ALA A 42 -21.59 -5.45 15.95
C ALA A 42 -20.82 -4.20 15.50
N ARG A 43 -19.93 -4.37 14.51
CA ARG A 43 -19.03 -3.32 14.01
C ARG A 43 -18.85 -3.40 12.50
N VAL A 44 -18.63 -2.24 11.87
CA VAL A 44 -18.23 -2.14 10.45
C VAL A 44 -17.06 -1.18 10.32
N GLU A 45 -16.02 -1.61 9.63
CA GLU A 45 -14.92 -0.73 9.25
C GLU A 45 -15.32 0.10 8.03
N THR A 46 -15.35 1.43 8.21
CA THR A 46 -15.95 2.34 7.24
C THR A 46 -14.95 3.24 6.54
N ASN A 47 -13.92 3.70 7.24
CA ASN A 47 -13.02 4.76 6.75
C ASN A 47 -11.60 4.63 7.31
N GLY A 48 -10.74 5.62 7.07
CA GLY A 48 -9.31 5.53 7.36
C GLY A 48 -8.58 4.57 6.41
N GLY A 49 -7.39 4.13 6.79
CA GLY A 49 -6.48 3.41 5.90
C GLY A 49 -6.13 4.30 4.70
N GLY A 50 -6.58 3.91 3.50
CA GLY A 50 -6.49 4.73 2.29
C GLY A 50 -7.81 5.36 1.82
N PHE A 51 -8.93 5.18 2.52
CA PHE A 51 -10.28 5.50 2.02
C PHE A 51 -10.42 6.95 1.54
N GLU A 52 -10.02 7.92 2.37
CA GLU A 52 -10.15 9.35 2.08
C GLU A 52 -9.27 9.76 0.90
N GLN A 53 -7.99 9.36 0.95
CA GLN A 53 -7.03 9.60 -0.14
C GLN A 53 -7.54 9.01 -1.46
N ILE A 54 -8.12 7.81 -1.43
CA ILE A 54 -8.63 7.12 -2.62
C ILE A 54 -9.82 7.87 -3.20
N ASN A 55 -10.78 8.36 -2.39
CA ASN A 55 -11.88 9.20 -2.87
C ASN A 55 -11.36 10.45 -3.61
N LEU A 56 -10.36 11.13 -3.05
CA LEU A 56 -9.73 12.28 -3.71
C LEU A 56 -9.08 11.90 -5.05
N LEU A 57 -8.44 10.72 -5.14
CA LEU A 57 -7.77 10.25 -6.36
C LEU A 57 -8.71 10.06 -7.56
N PHE A 58 -9.97 9.66 -7.35
CA PHE A 58 -10.96 9.59 -8.43
C PHE A 58 -11.91 10.79 -8.47
N GLY A 59 -11.56 11.87 -7.76
CA GLY A 59 -12.19 13.18 -7.86
C GLY A 59 -13.50 13.31 -7.10
N GLU A 60 -13.64 12.63 -5.97
CA GLU A 60 -14.80 12.72 -5.09
C GLU A 60 -14.43 13.27 -3.71
N ASN A 61 -15.41 13.89 -3.05
CA ASN A 61 -15.22 14.44 -1.72
C ASN A 61 -15.36 13.33 -0.67
N PRO A 62 -14.27 12.95 0.02
CA PRO A 62 -14.30 11.88 1.01
C PRO A 62 -15.25 12.16 2.17
N ASN A 63 -15.40 13.42 2.60
CA ASN A 63 -16.24 13.77 3.74
C ASN A 63 -17.71 13.38 3.53
N VAL A 64 -18.22 13.64 2.32
CA VAL A 64 -19.58 13.25 1.93
C VAL A 64 -19.73 11.73 1.97
N ALA A 65 -18.72 11.00 1.48
CA ALA A 65 -18.72 9.55 1.50
C ALA A 65 -18.73 9.00 2.93
N VAL A 66 -17.87 9.52 3.82
CA VAL A 66 -17.77 9.06 5.22
C VAL A 66 -19.09 9.33 5.95
N ARG A 67 -19.63 10.56 5.96
CA ARG A 67 -20.88 10.89 6.66
C ARG A 67 -22.03 10.00 6.21
N LYS A 68 -22.20 9.84 4.90
CA LYS A 68 -23.31 9.06 4.34
C LYS A 68 -23.12 7.56 4.58
N TRP A 69 -21.89 7.07 4.60
CA TRP A 69 -21.59 5.66 4.77
C TRP A 69 -21.75 5.20 6.23
N THR A 70 -21.36 6.03 7.19
CA THR A 70 -21.49 5.71 8.63
C THR A 70 -22.92 5.81 9.14
N GLN A 71 -23.71 6.78 8.66
CA GLN A 71 -25.04 7.10 9.19
C GLN A 71 -25.99 5.89 9.27
N PRO A 72 -26.16 5.04 8.22
CA PRO A 72 -27.07 3.90 8.29
C PRO A 72 -26.71 2.90 9.39
N PHE A 73 -25.41 2.69 9.65
CA PHE A 73 -24.94 1.79 10.70
C PHE A 73 -25.22 2.37 12.08
N ASN A 74 -24.94 3.66 12.26
CA ASN A 74 -25.21 4.36 13.52
C ASN A 74 -26.71 4.38 13.85
N ASP A 75 -27.56 4.62 12.85
CA ASP A 75 -29.02 4.56 12.99
C ASP A 75 -29.50 3.16 13.41
N ALA A 76 -28.80 2.12 12.97
CA ALA A 76 -29.05 0.73 13.34
C ALA A 76 -28.38 0.29 14.66
N GLY A 77 -27.60 1.18 15.31
CA GLY A 77 -26.86 0.88 16.54
C GLY A 77 -25.60 0.02 16.34
N ILE A 78 -25.10 -0.08 15.11
CA ILE A 78 -23.85 -0.77 14.75
C ILE A 78 -22.70 0.23 14.81
N GLN A 79 -21.66 -0.06 15.58
CA GLN A 79 -20.54 0.87 15.73
C GLN A 79 -19.69 0.91 14.47
N THR A 80 -19.29 2.11 14.04
CA THR A 80 -18.37 2.25 12.91
C THR A 80 -16.95 2.50 13.39
N HIS A 81 -15.96 2.00 12.65
CA HIS A 81 -14.56 2.21 13.01
C HIS A 81 -13.66 2.56 11.84
N MET A 82 -12.59 3.26 12.16
CA MET A 82 -11.53 3.64 11.23
C MET A 82 -10.20 3.01 11.62
N LEU A 83 -9.33 2.83 10.63
CA LEU A 83 -7.92 2.51 10.86
C LEU A 83 -7.07 3.76 10.65
N GLU A 84 -6.31 4.16 11.66
CA GLU A 84 -5.38 5.29 11.58
C GLU A 84 -4.00 4.89 12.13
N ARG A 85 -2.98 5.62 11.70
CA ARG A 85 -1.58 5.27 11.86
C ARG A 85 -0.84 6.28 12.71
N GLY A 86 -1.13 6.37 14.01
CA GLY A 86 -0.34 7.09 15.01
C GLY A 86 0.20 8.42 14.48
N LEU A 87 1.53 8.54 14.42
CA LEU A 87 2.25 9.72 13.94
C LEU A 87 1.82 10.21 12.53
N ASN A 88 1.36 9.32 11.66
CA ASN A 88 1.05 9.59 10.26
C ASN A 88 -0.46 9.78 9.99
N GLY A 89 -1.33 9.61 10.99
CA GLY A 89 -2.79 9.68 10.79
C GLY A 89 -3.26 8.77 9.65
N ILE A 90 -3.89 9.34 8.62
CA ILE A 90 -4.40 8.61 7.44
C ILE A 90 -3.62 8.94 6.14
N ARG A 91 -2.32 9.27 6.27
CA ARG A 91 -1.41 9.46 5.12
C ARG A 91 -0.10 8.69 5.28
N MET A 92 0.80 8.81 4.31
CA MET A 92 2.07 8.05 4.29
C MET A 92 3.24 8.74 5.02
N SER A 93 3.13 10.03 5.31
CA SER A 93 4.11 10.82 6.05
C SER A 93 3.55 11.30 7.40
N PRO A 94 4.41 11.57 8.40
CA PRO A 94 4.01 12.16 9.67
C PRO A 94 3.13 13.41 9.52
N VAL A 95 2.19 13.59 10.46
CA VAL A 95 1.19 14.65 10.46
C VAL A 95 1.39 15.54 11.69
N PRO A 96 1.34 16.88 11.53
CA PRO A 96 1.32 17.81 12.66
C PRO A 96 0.23 17.50 13.69
N ALA A 97 0.49 17.82 14.95
CA ALA A 97 -0.39 17.48 16.06
C ALA A 97 -1.77 18.16 15.93
N ASP A 98 -1.81 19.43 15.53
CA ASP A 98 -3.06 20.18 15.31
C ASP A 98 -3.95 19.57 14.21
N VAL A 99 -3.35 19.12 13.10
CA VAL A 99 -4.06 18.44 12.00
C VAL A 99 -4.59 17.08 12.46
N ARG A 100 -3.80 16.27 13.18
CA ARG A 100 -4.26 15.00 13.78
C ARG A 100 -5.42 15.23 14.73
N ARG A 101 -5.33 16.24 15.59
CA ARG A 101 -6.40 16.57 16.53
C ARG A 101 -7.69 16.96 15.80
N LEU A 102 -7.60 17.75 14.73
CA LEU A 102 -8.75 18.07 13.87
C LEU A 102 -9.35 16.80 13.23
N MET A 103 -8.51 15.90 12.71
CA MET A 103 -8.95 14.63 12.12
C MET A 103 -9.91 13.87 13.06
N PHE A 104 -9.54 13.64 14.31
CA PHE A 104 -10.40 12.89 15.25
C PHE A 104 -11.73 13.60 15.51
N HIS A 105 -11.73 14.92 15.66
CA HIS A 105 -12.96 15.69 15.85
C HIS A 105 -13.89 15.58 14.63
N VAL A 106 -13.34 15.76 13.42
CA VAL A 106 -14.08 15.59 12.16
C VAL A 106 -14.63 14.17 12.05
N LYS A 107 -13.80 13.14 12.28
CA LYS A 107 -14.22 11.73 12.13
C LYS A 107 -15.33 11.36 13.11
N LYS A 108 -15.31 11.88 14.34
CA LYS A 108 -16.44 11.68 15.27
C LYS A 108 -17.71 12.38 14.79
N LYS A 109 -17.61 13.63 14.30
CA LYS A 109 -18.76 14.36 13.73
C LYS A 109 -19.34 13.67 12.51
N GLN A 110 -18.49 13.03 11.72
CA GLN A 110 -18.90 12.18 10.60
C GLN A 110 -19.54 10.86 11.03
N GLY A 111 -19.62 10.56 12.32
CA GLY A 111 -20.26 9.36 12.84
C GLY A 111 -19.33 8.17 13.05
N THR A 112 -18.00 8.34 13.00
CA THR A 112 -17.06 7.27 13.35
C THR A 112 -17.01 7.09 14.87
N ASP A 113 -17.19 5.88 15.38
CA ASP A 113 -17.21 5.62 16.82
C ASP A 113 -15.85 5.23 17.39
N ILE A 114 -15.10 4.40 16.65
CA ILE A 114 -13.87 3.79 17.16
C ILE A 114 -12.69 4.21 16.29
N ALA A 115 -11.64 4.71 16.96
CA ALA A 115 -10.35 5.00 16.37
C ALA A 115 -9.39 3.83 16.62
N ARG A 116 -9.23 2.93 15.64
CA ARG A 116 -8.21 1.88 15.70
C ARG A 116 -6.86 2.47 15.31
N SER A 117 -6.03 2.72 16.32
CA SER A 117 -4.77 3.43 16.21
C SER A 117 -3.61 2.45 16.26
N PHE A 118 -2.74 2.41 15.24
CA PHE A 118 -1.54 1.58 15.24
C PHE A 118 -0.27 2.37 14.96
N ASP A 119 0.85 1.90 15.50
CA ASP A 119 2.18 2.38 15.15
C ASP A 119 2.97 1.25 14.48
N GLY A 120 3.71 1.60 13.43
CA GLY A 120 4.46 0.61 12.67
C GLY A 120 5.75 0.14 13.33
N LEU A 121 6.24 0.85 14.35
CA LEU A 121 7.35 0.42 15.22
C LEU A 121 6.86 -0.11 16.57
N ASN A 122 5.54 -0.13 16.81
CA ASN A 122 4.94 -0.39 18.11
C ASN A 122 5.50 0.55 19.21
N ASP A 123 5.88 1.78 18.88
CA ASP A 123 6.32 2.78 19.86
C ASP A 123 5.10 3.47 20.50
N PRO A 124 4.86 3.30 21.82
CA PRO A 124 3.73 3.92 22.50
C PRO A 124 3.71 5.45 22.36
N ARG A 125 4.87 6.10 22.24
CA ARG A 125 4.98 7.56 22.11
C ARG A 125 4.27 8.09 20.86
N ASN A 126 4.26 7.30 19.79
CA ASN A 126 3.56 7.66 18.55
C ASN A 126 2.04 7.52 18.67
N LEU A 127 1.57 6.65 19.59
CA LEU A 127 0.16 6.38 19.86
C LEU A 127 -0.45 7.32 20.92
N GLU A 128 0.36 7.95 21.77
CA GLU A 128 -0.10 8.87 22.83
C GLU A 128 -1.06 9.93 22.30
N GLY A 129 -0.67 10.61 21.21
CA GLY A 129 -1.51 11.61 20.56
C GLY A 129 -2.83 11.03 20.07
N SER A 130 -2.81 9.85 19.44
CA SER A 130 -4.03 9.22 18.91
C SER A 130 -4.99 8.83 20.03
N ILE A 131 -4.48 8.24 21.12
CA ILE A 131 -5.29 7.88 22.29
C ILE A 131 -5.95 9.12 22.87
N ARG A 132 -5.15 10.16 23.14
CA ARG A 132 -5.64 11.42 23.71
C ARG A 132 -6.68 12.09 22.81
N TYR A 133 -6.37 12.31 21.53
CA TYR A 133 -7.22 13.06 20.62
C TYR A 133 -8.51 12.32 20.25
N ALA A 134 -8.49 10.99 20.15
CA ALA A 134 -9.70 10.19 19.96
C ALA A 134 -10.66 10.37 21.15
N LYS A 135 -10.15 10.32 22.38
CA LYS A 135 -10.95 10.51 23.59
C LYS A 135 -11.46 11.94 23.73
N GLU A 136 -10.63 12.94 23.44
CA GLU A 136 -11.05 14.35 23.39
C GLU A 136 -12.20 14.56 22.40
N ALA A 137 -12.17 13.89 21.25
CA ALA A 137 -13.24 13.95 20.26
C ALA A 137 -14.51 13.18 20.68
N GLY A 138 -14.45 12.30 21.69
CA GLY A 138 -15.56 11.44 22.11
C GLY A 138 -15.65 10.11 21.34
N MET A 139 -14.53 9.63 20.81
CA MET A 139 -14.39 8.30 20.19
C MET A 139 -13.89 7.28 21.22
N ILE A 140 -14.13 6.00 20.94
CA ILE A 140 -13.47 4.88 21.61
C ILE A 140 -12.05 4.76 21.07
N SER A 141 -11.05 4.86 21.93
CA SER A 141 -9.66 4.64 21.57
C SER A 141 -9.34 3.15 21.58
N GLN A 142 -9.14 2.56 20.41
CA GLN A 142 -8.69 1.17 20.28
C GLN A 142 -7.23 1.15 19.84
N ALA A 143 -6.30 0.86 20.75
CA ALA A 143 -4.88 0.79 20.42
C ALA A 143 -4.52 -0.59 19.87
N ALA A 144 -3.74 -0.64 18.78
CA ALA A 144 -3.43 -1.87 18.07
C ALA A 144 -1.97 -2.31 18.26
N LEU A 145 -1.79 -3.60 18.51
CA LEU A 145 -0.49 -4.29 18.57
C LEU A 145 -0.18 -4.82 17.16
N SER A 146 0.78 -4.21 16.46
CA SER A 146 1.20 -4.66 15.12
C SER A 146 2.02 -5.94 15.25
N LEU A 147 1.44 -7.09 14.92
CA LEU A 147 2.08 -8.39 15.11
C LEU A 147 3.10 -8.71 14.00
N THR A 148 4.27 -9.15 14.42
CA THR A 148 5.28 -9.83 13.61
C THR A 148 5.93 -10.96 14.43
N VAL A 149 6.80 -11.75 13.81
CA VAL A 149 7.44 -12.91 14.43
C VAL A 149 8.96 -12.77 14.34
N SER A 150 9.60 -12.46 15.47
CA SER A 150 11.06 -12.51 15.63
C SER A 150 11.43 -12.80 17.09
N GLU A 151 12.72 -12.90 17.39
CA GLU A 151 13.22 -13.12 18.75
C GLU A 151 12.87 -11.97 19.72
N VAL A 152 12.61 -10.76 19.21
CA VAL A 152 12.21 -9.59 20.01
C VAL A 152 10.72 -9.63 20.37
N HIS A 153 9.89 -10.18 19.48
CA HIS A 153 8.44 -10.08 19.56
C HIS A 153 7.83 -11.28 20.29
N THR A 154 8.07 -11.36 21.59
CA THR A 154 7.55 -12.42 22.45
C THR A 154 6.13 -12.13 22.94
N VAL A 155 5.50 -13.09 23.64
CA VAL A 155 4.21 -12.86 24.30
C VAL A 155 4.33 -11.72 25.32
N GLU A 156 5.42 -11.73 26.10
CA GLU A 156 5.72 -10.73 27.11
C GLU A 156 5.80 -9.33 26.49
N TYR A 157 6.56 -9.17 25.39
CA TYR A 157 6.67 -7.91 24.65
C TYR A 157 5.29 -7.32 24.31
N TYR A 158 4.41 -8.12 23.71
CA TYR A 158 3.08 -7.63 23.31
C TYR A 158 2.18 -7.33 24.52
N THR A 159 2.30 -8.10 25.60
CA THR A 159 1.50 -7.89 26.80
C THR A 159 1.94 -6.66 27.59
N GLU A 160 3.25 -6.39 27.68
CA GLU A 160 3.78 -5.16 28.28
C GLU A 160 3.43 -3.92 27.45
N LEU A 161 3.44 -4.05 26.13
CA LEU A 161 2.95 -3.00 25.23
C LEU A 161 1.46 -2.74 25.46
N ALA A 162 0.64 -3.79 25.59
CA ALA A 162 -0.78 -3.64 25.91
C ALA A 162 -1.00 -2.95 27.26
N ASP A 163 -0.27 -3.36 28.30
CA ASP A 163 -0.30 -2.73 29.63
C ASP A 163 -0.01 -1.23 29.52
N THR A 164 1.07 -0.88 28.80
CA THR A 164 1.46 0.53 28.57
C THR A 164 0.36 1.32 27.88
N LEU A 165 -0.25 0.78 26.82
CA LEU A 165 -1.28 1.49 26.06
C LEU A 165 -2.58 1.66 26.85
N ILE A 166 -2.93 0.68 27.69
CA ILE A 166 -4.08 0.76 28.61
C ILE A 166 -3.82 1.82 29.70
N GLU A 167 -2.62 1.84 30.28
CA GLU A 167 -2.20 2.87 31.25
C GLU A 167 -2.23 4.28 30.65
N MET A 168 -1.90 4.43 29.37
CA MET A 168 -2.02 5.68 28.61
C MET A 168 -3.49 6.08 28.32
N GLY A 169 -4.44 5.18 28.58
CA GLY A 169 -5.86 5.44 28.50
C GLY A 169 -6.57 4.85 27.27
N ALA A 170 -5.98 3.90 26.55
CA ALA A 170 -6.69 3.15 25.52
C ALA A 170 -7.91 2.43 26.12
N ASP A 171 -9.07 2.51 25.47
CA ASP A 171 -10.31 1.90 25.93
C ASP A 171 -10.39 0.43 25.51
N GLU A 172 -9.75 0.06 24.40
CA GLU A 172 -9.74 -1.29 23.82
C GLU A 172 -8.36 -1.64 23.23
N ILE A 173 -8.09 -2.94 23.10
CA ILE A 173 -6.89 -3.45 22.43
C ILE A 173 -7.26 -4.24 21.17
N CYS A 174 -6.55 -3.98 20.08
CA CYS A 174 -6.60 -4.79 18.86
C CYS A 174 -5.30 -5.56 18.67
N VAL A 175 -5.37 -6.89 18.62
CA VAL A 175 -4.25 -7.76 18.25
C VAL A 175 -4.24 -7.83 16.71
N LYS A 176 -3.35 -7.08 16.06
CA LYS A 176 -3.38 -6.83 14.61
C LYS A 176 -2.29 -7.61 13.86
N ASP A 177 -2.66 -8.74 13.27
CA ASP A 177 -1.84 -9.54 12.36
C ASP A 177 -2.03 -9.09 10.89
N MET A 178 -1.43 -7.96 10.55
CA MET A 178 -1.56 -7.33 9.22
C MET A 178 -1.02 -8.19 8.06
N ALA A 179 -0.09 -9.11 8.34
CA ALA A 179 0.49 -9.98 7.32
C ALA A 179 -0.15 -11.38 7.30
N GLY A 180 -0.92 -11.74 8.33
CA GLY A 180 -1.49 -13.07 8.50
C GLY A 180 -0.46 -14.13 8.88
N ILE A 181 0.69 -13.71 9.43
CA ILE A 181 1.84 -14.58 9.72
C ILE A 181 1.94 -14.95 11.20
N ALA A 182 1.14 -14.34 12.08
CA ALA A 182 1.24 -14.63 13.51
C ALA A 182 0.91 -16.11 13.75
N ARG A 183 1.70 -16.75 14.63
CA ARG A 183 1.48 -18.18 14.94
C ARG A 183 0.24 -18.32 15.82
N PRO A 184 -0.75 -19.16 15.47
CA PRO A 184 -2.02 -19.27 16.19
C PRO A 184 -1.86 -19.46 17.70
N ALA A 185 -1.01 -20.39 18.12
CA ALA A 185 -0.77 -20.66 19.54
C ALA A 185 -0.17 -19.44 20.29
N THR A 186 0.66 -18.62 19.62
CA THR A 186 1.20 -17.39 20.20
C THR A 186 0.12 -16.32 20.32
N VAL A 187 -0.76 -16.18 19.32
CA VAL A 187 -1.92 -15.27 19.36
C VAL A 187 -2.80 -15.60 20.57
N GLY A 188 -3.14 -16.88 20.77
CA GLY A 188 -3.92 -17.32 21.93
C GLY A 188 -3.26 -16.96 23.27
N LYS A 189 -1.93 -17.12 23.39
CA LYS A 189 -1.19 -16.73 24.60
C LYS A 189 -1.20 -15.22 24.85
N ILE A 190 -1.02 -14.40 23.81
CA ILE A 190 -1.08 -12.93 23.91
C ILE A 190 -2.46 -12.51 24.41
N VAL A 191 -3.52 -12.96 23.75
CA VAL A 191 -4.91 -12.62 24.11
C VAL A 191 -5.22 -13.05 25.54
N ARG A 192 -4.85 -14.28 25.92
CA ARG A 192 -5.11 -14.81 27.26
C ARG A 192 -4.45 -13.96 28.32
N THR A 193 -3.17 -13.63 28.13
CA THR A 193 -2.40 -12.84 29.10
C THR A 193 -2.97 -11.43 29.23
N ILE A 194 -3.39 -10.79 28.13
CA ILE A 194 -4.07 -9.48 28.16
C ILE A 194 -5.38 -9.59 28.95
N LYS A 195 -6.22 -10.59 28.67
CA LYS A 195 -7.51 -10.77 29.37
C LYS A 195 -7.34 -11.16 30.85
N GLU A 196 -6.27 -11.84 31.23
CA GLU A 196 -5.94 -12.14 32.62
C GLU A 196 -5.52 -10.88 33.40
N ARG A 197 -4.74 -9.99 32.77
CA ARG A 197 -4.29 -8.72 33.38
C ARG A 197 -5.36 -7.64 33.38
N HIS A 198 -6.15 -7.58 32.30
CA HIS A 198 -7.15 -6.54 32.03
C HIS A 198 -8.50 -7.17 31.61
N PRO A 199 -9.22 -7.82 32.55
CA PRO A 199 -10.43 -8.59 32.22
C PRO A 199 -11.54 -7.74 31.58
N ASP A 200 -11.63 -6.47 31.97
CA ASP A 200 -12.68 -5.55 31.53
C ASP A 200 -12.34 -4.82 30.22
N VAL A 201 -11.09 -4.88 29.75
CA VAL A 201 -10.69 -4.26 28.49
C VAL A 201 -11.11 -5.14 27.32
N PRO A 202 -11.92 -4.64 26.37
CA PRO A 202 -12.29 -5.38 25.18
C PRO A 202 -11.07 -5.67 24.29
N VAL A 203 -10.97 -6.90 23.81
CA VAL A 203 -9.91 -7.32 22.88
C VAL A 203 -10.52 -7.72 21.54
N THR A 204 -9.98 -7.17 20.45
CA THR A 204 -10.31 -7.56 19.07
C THR A 204 -9.14 -8.33 18.45
N TYR A 205 -9.42 -9.43 17.74
CA TYR A 205 -8.44 -10.04 16.85
C TYR A 205 -8.67 -9.59 15.40
N HIS A 206 -7.63 -9.07 14.78
CA HIS A 206 -7.57 -8.73 13.37
C HIS A 206 -6.47 -9.55 12.70
N GLY A 207 -6.77 -10.22 11.59
CA GLY A 207 -5.75 -10.95 10.84
C GLY A 207 -6.10 -11.07 9.36
N HIS A 208 -5.09 -11.21 8.51
CA HIS A 208 -5.28 -11.49 7.08
C HIS A 208 -5.20 -12.99 6.77
N ALA A 209 -5.93 -13.43 5.74
CA ALA A 209 -6.06 -14.83 5.34
C ALA A 209 -4.88 -15.34 4.50
N GLY A 210 -4.02 -14.45 4.00
CA GLY A 210 -3.08 -14.74 2.91
C GLY A 210 -2.21 -15.97 3.14
N PRO A 211 -1.49 -16.06 4.27
CA PRO A 211 -0.67 -17.22 4.59
C PRO A 211 -1.45 -18.46 5.07
N GLY A 212 -2.72 -18.30 5.45
CA GLY A 212 -3.60 -19.40 5.87
C GLY A 212 -3.74 -19.66 7.37
N PHE A 213 -3.12 -18.84 8.24
CA PHE A 213 -3.23 -19.05 9.69
C PHE A 213 -4.46 -18.43 10.34
N GLN A 214 -5.14 -17.48 9.69
CA GLN A 214 -6.18 -16.65 10.32
C GLN A 214 -7.28 -17.46 11.02
N MET A 215 -7.81 -18.51 10.40
CA MET A 215 -8.88 -19.32 11.00
C MET A 215 -8.44 -19.97 12.31
N ALA A 216 -7.25 -20.56 12.34
CA ALA A 216 -6.67 -21.13 13.55
C ALA A 216 -6.40 -20.04 14.61
N SER A 217 -5.88 -18.88 14.20
CA SER A 217 -5.63 -17.76 15.11
C SER A 217 -6.92 -17.18 15.71
N ILE A 218 -8.01 -17.11 14.94
CA ILE A 218 -9.35 -16.74 15.44
C ILE A 218 -9.80 -17.72 16.52
N LEU A 219 -9.65 -19.02 16.27
CA LEU A 219 -10.07 -20.05 17.23
C LEU A 219 -9.25 -20.00 18.53
N GLU A 220 -7.93 -19.87 18.42
CA GLU A 220 -7.03 -19.69 19.57
C GLU A 220 -7.35 -18.42 20.36
N ALA A 221 -7.61 -17.29 19.67
CA ALA A 221 -8.04 -16.05 20.30
C ALA A 221 -9.41 -16.20 21.00
N ALA A 222 -10.36 -16.93 20.40
CA ALA A 222 -11.65 -17.22 21.00
C ALA A 222 -11.52 -18.03 22.30
N TYR A 223 -10.72 -19.10 22.30
CA TYR A 223 -10.43 -19.88 23.51
C TYR A 223 -9.68 -19.07 24.58
N ALA A 224 -8.91 -18.06 24.17
CA ALA A 224 -8.21 -17.14 25.04
C ALA A 224 -9.09 -16.01 25.58
N GLY A 225 -10.33 -15.88 25.08
CA GLY A 225 -11.27 -14.88 25.56
C GLY A 225 -11.23 -13.55 24.80
N VAL A 226 -10.96 -13.55 23.50
CA VAL A 226 -11.23 -12.38 22.64
C VAL A 226 -12.72 -11.99 22.70
N ASP A 227 -13.04 -10.73 22.43
CA ASP A 227 -14.41 -10.20 22.47
C ASP A 227 -14.97 -9.95 21.07
N TYR A 228 -14.10 -9.50 20.14
CA TYR A 228 -14.43 -9.26 18.74
C TYR A 228 -13.47 -9.97 17.80
N VAL A 229 -13.98 -10.45 16.67
CA VAL A 229 -13.15 -10.93 15.57
C VAL A 229 -13.52 -10.21 14.29
N ASP A 230 -12.50 -9.73 13.60
CA ASP A 230 -12.66 -9.09 12.30
C ASP A 230 -12.83 -10.15 11.19
N THR A 231 -13.80 -9.92 10.32
CA THR A 231 -14.19 -10.85 9.25
C THR A 231 -14.47 -10.10 7.94
N ALA A 232 -14.48 -10.81 6.83
CA ALA A 232 -14.87 -10.31 5.52
C ALA A 232 -16.02 -11.14 4.93
N MET A 233 -16.36 -10.84 3.67
CA MET A 233 -17.40 -11.54 2.93
C MET A 233 -17.00 -11.80 1.47
N GLU A 234 -17.48 -12.89 0.89
CA GLU A 234 -17.45 -13.09 -0.56
C GLU A 234 -18.13 -11.93 -1.32
N PRO A 235 -17.63 -11.54 -2.51
CA PRO A 235 -16.54 -12.16 -3.28
C PRO A 235 -15.13 -11.64 -2.94
N LEU A 236 -14.94 -10.90 -1.83
CA LEU A 236 -13.64 -10.29 -1.47
C LEU A 236 -12.99 -10.88 -0.20
N ALA A 237 -13.57 -11.91 0.43
CA ALA A 237 -12.95 -12.67 1.52
C ALA A 237 -11.83 -13.60 1.04
N TRP A 238 -10.84 -13.95 1.87
CA TRP A 238 -9.67 -14.78 1.55
C TRP A 238 -8.57 -14.09 0.73
N GLY A 239 -7.50 -14.85 0.45
CA GLY A 239 -6.28 -14.34 -0.15
C GLY A 239 -5.67 -13.24 0.70
N THR A 240 -5.30 -12.13 0.09
CA THR A 240 -4.78 -10.94 0.77
C THR A 240 -5.77 -10.26 1.72
N GLY A 241 -7.07 -10.60 1.68
CA GLY A 241 -8.11 -10.06 2.57
C GLY A 241 -8.24 -10.86 3.88
N HIS A 242 -9.49 -11.03 4.35
CA HIS A 242 -9.82 -11.69 5.62
C HIS A 242 -10.75 -12.88 5.41
N ALA A 243 -10.82 -13.79 6.37
CA ALA A 243 -11.70 -14.96 6.32
C ALA A 243 -13.18 -14.56 6.20
N ASP A 244 -13.93 -15.38 5.46
CA ASP A 244 -15.37 -15.17 5.28
C ASP A 244 -16.13 -15.42 6.60
N VAL A 245 -17.08 -14.54 6.90
CA VAL A 245 -17.91 -14.59 8.11
C VAL A 245 -18.66 -15.92 8.27
N LEU A 246 -19.06 -16.59 7.18
CA LEU A 246 -19.75 -17.88 7.24
C LEU A 246 -18.83 -18.98 7.78
N ALA A 247 -17.57 -19.02 7.32
CA ALA A 247 -16.59 -20.00 7.78
C ALA A 247 -16.21 -19.75 9.25
N VAL A 248 -16.02 -18.48 9.62
CA VAL A 248 -15.72 -18.06 10.99
C VAL A 248 -16.87 -18.44 11.93
N GLN A 249 -18.11 -18.13 11.56
CA GLN A 249 -19.29 -18.48 12.35
C GLN A 249 -19.44 -19.99 12.54
N ALA A 250 -19.33 -20.77 11.46
CA ALA A 250 -19.48 -22.22 11.52
C ALA A 250 -18.44 -22.85 12.46
N MET A 251 -17.17 -22.44 12.33
CA MET A 251 -16.08 -22.90 13.19
C MET A 251 -16.32 -22.54 14.66
N LEU A 252 -16.72 -21.31 14.96
CA LEU A 252 -16.95 -20.88 16.35
C LEU A 252 -18.18 -21.54 16.97
N LYS A 253 -19.25 -21.78 16.20
CA LYS A 253 -20.41 -22.54 16.66
C LYS A 253 -20.04 -23.99 17.00
N ASP A 254 -19.28 -24.64 16.13
CA ASP A 254 -18.80 -26.01 16.36
C ASP A 254 -17.92 -26.10 17.62
N ALA A 255 -17.06 -25.11 17.83
CA ALA A 255 -16.23 -24.97 19.03
C ALA A 255 -17.01 -24.58 20.31
N GLY A 256 -18.34 -24.40 20.23
CA GLY A 256 -19.22 -24.15 21.38
C GLY A 256 -19.35 -22.69 21.81
N PHE A 257 -18.92 -21.73 21.00
CA PHE A 257 -19.13 -20.30 21.25
C PHE A 257 -20.54 -19.83 20.85
N ILE A 258 -21.02 -18.78 21.51
CA ILE A 258 -22.24 -18.07 21.10
C ILE A 258 -21.83 -17.02 20.07
N VAL A 259 -22.38 -17.12 18.87
CA VAL A 259 -22.18 -16.15 17.79
C VAL A 259 -23.53 -15.87 17.12
N PRO A 260 -23.74 -14.66 16.59
CA PRO A 260 -25.02 -14.29 15.99
C PRO A 260 -25.34 -15.15 14.76
N ASP A 261 -26.63 -15.37 14.52
CA ASP A 261 -27.11 -15.97 13.27
C ASP A 261 -26.92 -15.01 12.10
N ILE A 262 -26.82 -15.57 10.90
CA ILE A 262 -26.59 -14.79 9.67
C ILE A 262 -27.83 -14.93 8.80
N ASN A 263 -28.45 -13.78 8.46
CA ASN A 263 -29.50 -13.75 7.46
C ASN A 263 -28.91 -14.00 6.06
N MET A 264 -29.02 -15.24 5.58
CA MET A 264 -28.44 -15.66 4.30
C MET A 264 -29.01 -14.93 3.08
N LYS A 265 -30.25 -14.45 3.13
CA LYS A 265 -30.82 -13.64 2.03
C LYS A 265 -30.10 -12.30 1.92
N ALA A 266 -29.83 -11.67 3.06
CA ALA A 266 -29.09 -10.42 3.13
C ALA A 266 -27.62 -10.61 2.74
N TYR A 267 -26.96 -11.68 3.24
CA TYR A 267 -25.61 -12.07 2.82
C TYR A 267 -25.50 -12.19 1.29
N MET A 268 -26.43 -12.93 0.66
CA MET A 268 -26.44 -13.10 -0.79
C MET A 268 -26.67 -11.79 -1.54
N LYS A 269 -27.45 -10.87 -0.97
CA LYS A 269 -27.65 -9.54 -1.54
C LYS A 269 -26.36 -8.70 -1.48
N VAL A 270 -25.67 -8.67 -0.34
CA VAL A 270 -24.37 -7.99 -0.20
C VAL A 270 -23.34 -8.58 -1.17
N ARG A 271 -23.28 -9.91 -1.27
CA ARG A 271 -22.40 -10.61 -2.21
C ARG A 271 -22.68 -10.22 -3.66
N SER A 272 -23.94 -10.22 -4.09
CA SER A 272 -24.33 -9.82 -5.45
C SER A 272 -24.05 -8.35 -5.74
N LEU A 273 -24.28 -7.45 -4.78
CA LEU A 273 -23.96 -6.03 -4.93
C LEU A 273 -22.45 -5.79 -5.01
N THR A 274 -21.68 -6.44 -4.14
CA THR A 274 -20.21 -6.36 -4.15
C THR A 274 -19.65 -6.88 -5.49
N GLN A 275 -20.20 -7.98 -6.01
CA GLN A 275 -19.86 -8.48 -7.35
C GLN A 275 -20.22 -7.46 -8.44
N LYS A 276 -21.42 -6.85 -8.40
CA LYS A 276 -21.82 -5.78 -9.33
C LYS A 276 -20.81 -4.62 -9.34
N TYR A 277 -20.24 -4.25 -8.18
CA TYR A 277 -19.26 -3.16 -8.10
C TYR A 277 -17.89 -3.56 -8.68
N ILE A 278 -17.49 -4.82 -8.49
CA ILE A 278 -16.32 -5.41 -9.17
C ILE A 278 -16.54 -5.37 -10.69
N ASP A 279 -17.71 -5.83 -11.17
CA ASP A 279 -18.04 -5.91 -12.60
C ASP A 279 -18.18 -4.54 -13.27
N ASP A 280 -18.39 -3.46 -12.51
CA ASP A 280 -18.49 -2.09 -13.03
C ASP A 280 -17.12 -1.47 -13.37
N PHE A 281 -16.42 -0.94 -12.37
CA PHE A 281 -15.11 -0.31 -12.59
C PHE A 281 -14.03 -0.79 -11.63
N LEU A 282 -14.41 -1.27 -10.45
CA LEU A 282 -13.45 -1.66 -9.42
C LEU A 282 -12.63 -2.88 -9.86
N GLY A 283 -13.21 -3.79 -10.66
CA GLY A 283 -12.55 -4.98 -11.19
C GLY A 283 -11.33 -4.67 -12.07
N TYR A 284 -11.30 -3.53 -12.78
CA TYR A 284 -10.13 -3.12 -13.57
C TYR A 284 -8.90 -2.76 -12.71
N TYR A 285 -9.09 -2.68 -11.40
CA TYR A 285 -8.08 -2.32 -10.40
C TYR A 285 -7.82 -3.41 -9.38
N ILE A 286 -8.44 -4.58 -9.54
CA ILE A 286 -8.23 -5.75 -8.69
C ILE A 286 -7.34 -6.72 -9.44
N ASN A 287 -6.22 -7.11 -8.83
CA ASN A 287 -5.40 -8.20 -9.36
C ASN A 287 -6.04 -9.53 -8.93
N PRO A 288 -6.45 -10.42 -9.86
CA PRO A 288 -7.04 -11.70 -9.51
C PRO A 288 -6.16 -12.57 -8.59
N LYS A 289 -4.82 -12.42 -8.68
CA LYS A 289 -3.87 -13.13 -7.80
C LYS A 289 -4.02 -12.75 -6.33
N ASN A 290 -4.59 -11.58 -6.01
CA ASN A 290 -4.84 -11.15 -4.62
C ASN A 290 -5.86 -12.05 -3.89
N ARG A 291 -6.62 -12.87 -4.62
CA ARG A 291 -7.55 -13.87 -4.08
C ARG A 291 -6.86 -15.17 -3.67
N LEU A 292 -5.63 -15.38 -4.12
CA LEU A 292 -4.88 -16.61 -3.85
C LEU A 292 -4.22 -16.53 -2.48
N MET A 293 -4.21 -17.66 -1.77
CA MET A 293 -3.41 -17.83 -0.58
C MET A 293 -1.94 -18.01 -0.97
N ASN A 294 -1.03 -17.45 -0.18
CA ASN A 294 0.40 -17.53 -0.44
C ASN A 294 1.19 -17.66 0.86
N SER A 295 1.67 -18.87 1.15
CA SER A 295 2.48 -19.18 2.32
C SER A 295 3.97 -18.82 2.17
N LEU A 296 4.44 -18.43 0.98
CA LEU A 296 5.85 -18.04 0.77
C LEU A 296 6.25 -16.83 1.63
N LEU A 297 5.28 -16.01 2.00
CA LEU A 297 5.48 -14.81 2.81
C LEU A 297 5.73 -15.08 4.30
N ILE A 298 5.51 -16.31 4.77
CA ILE A 298 5.66 -16.66 6.19
C ILE A 298 7.12 -16.49 6.65
N GLY A 299 8.08 -16.89 5.82
CA GLY A 299 9.51 -16.80 6.10
C GLY A 299 9.99 -15.35 6.20
N PRO A 300 9.88 -14.53 5.14
CA PRO A 300 10.34 -13.15 5.15
C PRO A 300 9.44 -12.20 5.98
N GLY A 301 8.25 -12.64 6.39
CA GLY A 301 7.32 -11.87 7.22
C GLY A 301 6.68 -10.67 6.51
N LEU A 302 6.81 -10.57 5.19
CA LEU A 302 6.27 -9.47 4.39
C LEU A 302 4.75 -9.60 4.21
N PRO A 303 3.99 -8.49 4.23
CA PRO A 303 2.53 -8.52 4.12
C PRO A 303 2.07 -8.85 2.69
N GLY A 304 0.96 -9.60 2.56
CA GLY A 304 0.40 -10.05 1.28
C GLY A 304 0.14 -8.92 0.27
N GLY A 305 -0.42 -7.80 0.73
CA GLY A 305 -0.69 -6.64 -0.12
C GLY A 305 0.56 -6.00 -0.75
N MET A 306 1.76 -6.33 -0.26
CA MET A 306 3.03 -5.87 -0.85
C MET A 306 3.45 -6.68 -2.07
N MET A 307 2.96 -7.91 -2.26
CA MET A 307 3.44 -8.81 -3.33
C MET A 307 3.30 -8.20 -4.72
N GLY A 308 2.18 -7.53 -5.02
CA GLY A 308 2.00 -6.88 -6.32
C GLY A 308 3.08 -5.84 -6.61
N SER A 309 3.37 -4.95 -5.64
CA SER A 309 4.45 -3.97 -5.79
C SER A 309 5.84 -4.60 -5.75
N LEU A 310 6.04 -5.63 -4.92
CA LEU A 310 7.30 -6.34 -4.81
C LEU A 310 7.67 -7.01 -6.14
N MET A 311 6.73 -7.72 -6.76
CA MET A 311 6.97 -8.37 -8.04
C MET A 311 7.24 -7.36 -9.15
N ALA A 312 6.49 -6.26 -9.21
CA ALA A 312 6.75 -5.19 -10.18
C ALA A 312 8.15 -4.56 -10.00
N ASP A 313 8.55 -4.31 -8.74
CA ASP A 313 9.88 -3.82 -8.42
C ASP A 313 10.96 -4.82 -8.84
N LEU A 314 10.76 -6.12 -8.58
CA LEU A 314 11.67 -7.19 -8.98
C LEU A 314 11.81 -7.30 -10.49
N GLU A 315 10.70 -7.27 -11.24
CA GLU A 315 10.70 -7.33 -12.71
C GLU A 315 11.50 -6.17 -13.32
N SER A 316 11.26 -4.94 -12.85
CA SER A 316 12.01 -3.76 -13.31
C SER A 316 13.50 -3.86 -12.98
N ASN A 317 13.84 -4.23 -11.74
CA ASN A 317 15.23 -4.36 -11.31
C ASN A 317 15.95 -5.52 -12.00
N LEU A 318 15.26 -6.63 -12.28
CA LEU A 318 15.80 -7.78 -13.00
C LEU A 318 16.23 -7.39 -14.41
N ALA A 319 15.39 -6.63 -15.13
CA ALA A 319 15.74 -6.16 -16.46
C ALA A 319 17.00 -5.28 -16.45
N SER A 320 17.10 -4.35 -15.48
CA SER A 320 18.29 -3.52 -15.28
C SER A 320 19.53 -4.35 -14.91
N LEU A 321 19.36 -5.32 -14.00
CA LEU A 321 20.43 -6.19 -13.54
C LEU A 321 20.97 -7.09 -14.66
N ASN A 322 20.10 -7.76 -15.41
CA ASN A 322 20.52 -8.66 -16.50
C ASN A 322 21.21 -7.90 -17.63
N ARG A 323 20.79 -6.66 -17.95
CA ARG A 323 21.55 -5.78 -18.86
C ARG A 323 22.98 -5.54 -18.36
N TRP A 324 23.13 -5.27 -17.07
CA TRP A 324 24.45 -5.07 -16.46
C TRP A 324 25.27 -6.37 -16.43
N LEU A 325 24.67 -7.51 -16.07
CA LEU A 325 25.31 -8.82 -16.02
C LEU A 325 25.85 -9.21 -17.40
N ALA A 326 25.01 -9.10 -18.44
CA ALA A 326 25.40 -9.37 -19.83
C ALA A 326 26.56 -8.46 -20.29
N LYS A 327 26.49 -7.16 -19.99
CA LYS A 327 27.57 -6.20 -20.31
C LYS A 327 28.91 -6.54 -19.63
N ASN A 328 28.87 -7.21 -18.48
CA ASN A 328 30.05 -7.60 -17.70
C ASN A 328 30.43 -9.08 -17.87
N GLY A 329 29.86 -9.77 -18.86
CA GLY A 329 30.16 -11.18 -19.14
C GLY A 329 29.76 -12.14 -18.02
N LYS A 330 28.77 -11.77 -17.20
CA LYS A 330 28.19 -12.60 -16.15
C LYS A 330 26.91 -13.26 -16.64
N GLU A 331 26.58 -14.40 -16.04
CA GLU A 331 25.33 -15.11 -16.32
C GLU A 331 24.13 -14.31 -15.82
N GLU A 332 23.06 -14.27 -16.63
CA GLU A 332 21.79 -13.66 -16.25
C GLU A 332 21.11 -14.50 -15.16
N ILE A 333 20.34 -13.83 -14.30
CA ILE A 333 19.56 -14.53 -13.27
C ILE A 333 18.08 -14.50 -13.62
N THR A 334 17.33 -15.44 -13.05
CA THR A 334 15.87 -15.49 -13.21
C THR A 334 15.18 -14.60 -12.17
N LEU A 335 13.88 -14.36 -12.37
CA LEU A 335 13.05 -13.67 -11.39
C LEU A 335 12.99 -14.44 -10.05
N ASP A 336 12.94 -15.77 -10.11
CA ASP A 336 12.92 -16.63 -8.93
C ASP A 336 14.25 -16.55 -8.17
N ASP A 337 15.39 -16.53 -8.87
CA ASP A 337 16.71 -16.34 -8.25
C ASP A 337 16.79 -14.99 -7.51
N LEU A 338 16.31 -13.91 -8.15
CA LEU A 338 16.30 -12.59 -7.53
C LEU A 338 15.35 -12.53 -6.32
N LEU A 339 14.18 -13.19 -6.40
CA LEU A 339 13.23 -13.30 -5.30
C LEU A 339 13.83 -14.03 -4.10
N ILE A 340 14.52 -15.16 -4.32
CA ILE A 340 15.21 -15.92 -3.27
C ILE A 340 16.30 -15.06 -2.61
N LYS A 341 17.16 -14.42 -3.43
CA LYS A 341 18.20 -13.51 -2.93
C LYS A 341 17.62 -12.37 -2.09
N LEU A 342 16.49 -11.81 -2.51
CA LEU A 342 15.80 -10.78 -1.74
C LEU A 342 15.32 -11.33 -0.39
N PHE A 343 14.69 -12.50 -0.35
CA PHE A 343 14.19 -13.08 0.89
C PHE A 343 15.32 -13.39 1.88
N ASP A 344 16.44 -13.93 1.39
CA ASP A 344 17.64 -14.17 2.19
C ASP A 344 18.21 -12.85 2.73
N GLU A 345 18.27 -11.81 1.91
CA GLU A 345 18.75 -10.51 2.33
C GLU A 345 17.77 -9.81 3.30
N VAL A 346 16.45 -9.98 3.14
CA VAL A 346 15.46 -9.51 4.13
C VAL A 346 15.71 -10.20 5.49
N ALA A 347 15.88 -11.52 5.51
CA ALA A 347 16.17 -12.27 6.73
C ALA A 347 17.49 -11.83 7.40
N TYR A 348 18.47 -11.41 6.60
CA TYR A 348 19.74 -10.87 7.10
C TYR A 348 19.62 -9.44 7.63
N VAL A 349 18.98 -8.55 6.87
CA VAL A 349 18.92 -7.11 7.14
C VAL A 349 17.97 -6.79 8.30
N TRP A 350 16.78 -7.40 8.29
CA TRP A 350 15.70 -7.08 9.23
C TRP A 350 16.11 -7.10 10.71
N PRO A 351 16.78 -8.14 11.25
CA PRO A 351 17.23 -8.13 12.63
C PRO A 351 18.32 -7.10 12.92
N LYS A 352 19.10 -6.68 11.92
CA LYS A 352 20.23 -5.75 12.09
C LYS A 352 19.80 -4.30 12.23
N ILE A 353 18.63 -3.98 11.69
CA ILE A 353 18.01 -2.66 11.78
C ILE A 353 16.92 -2.61 12.86
N GLY A 354 17.00 -3.49 13.87
CA GLY A 354 16.18 -3.43 15.07
C GLY A 354 14.81 -4.09 14.98
N ASN A 355 14.60 -5.02 14.04
CA ASN A 355 13.35 -5.79 13.91
C ASN A 355 12.08 -4.92 13.91
N PRO A 356 11.91 -3.91 13.05
CA PRO A 356 10.64 -3.20 12.97
C PRO A 356 9.50 -4.15 12.53
N PRO A 357 8.28 -4.08 13.08
CA PRO A 357 7.13 -4.76 12.50
C PRO A 357 6.99 -4.43 11.00
N LEU A 358 6.77 -5.46 10.20
CA LEU A 358 6.70 -5.35 8.73
C LEU A 358 5.31 -4.88 8.28
N VAL A 359 4.93 -3.69 8.73
CA VAL A 359 3.74 -2.94 8.30
C VAL A 359 4.16 -1.63 7.65
N THR A 360 3.27 -1.00 6.88
CA THR A 360 3.56 0.28 6.22
C THR A 360 3.91 1.37 7.25
N PRO A 361 4.98 2.17 7.01
CA PRO A 361 5.87 2.15 5.85
C PRO A 361 7.09 1.21 5.99
N PHE A 362 7.35 0.67 7.18
CA PHE A 362 8.59 -0.04 7.52
C PHE A 362 8.81 -1.35 6.77
N SER A 363 7.74 -2.07 6.40
CA SER A 363 7.89 -3.22 5.48
C SER A 363 8.52 -2.81 4.15
N GLN A 364 8.15 -1.63 3.62
CA GLN A 364 8.72 -1.12 2.37
C GLN A 364 10.19 -0.76 2.56
N TYR A 365 10.54 -0.19 3.73
CA TYR A 365 11.90 0.23 4.05
C TYR A 365 12.83 -0.98 4.13
N VAL A 366 12.42 -2.02 4.86
CA VAL A 366 13.20 -3.28 4.98
C VAL A 366 13.36 -3.95 3.61
N LYS A 367 12.26 -4.06 2.85
CA LYS A 367 12.27 -4.68 1.51
C LYS A 367 13.14 -3.91 0.53
N ASN A 368 13.05 -2.57 0.51
CA ASN A 368 13.87 -1.75 -0.38
C ASN A 368 15.35 -1.80 0.00
N LEU A 369 15.67 -1.72 1.30
CA LEU A 369 17.04 -1.86 1.79
C LEU A 369 17.64 -3.20 1.35
N ALA A 370 16.89 -4.28 1.52
CA ALA A 370 17.31 -5.61 1.11
C ALA A 370 17.49 -5.70 -0.42
N LEU A 371 16.54 -5.19 -1.21
CA LEU A 371 16.68 -5.22 -2.66
C LEU A 371 17.90 -4.41 -3.12
N MET A 372 18.09 -3.20 -2.58
CA MET A 372 19.24 -2.37 -2.90
C MET A 372 20.55 -3.08 -2.52
N ASN A 373 20.62 -3.73 -1.35
CA ASN A 373 21.77 -4.55 -0.99
C ASN A 373 22.03 -5.66 -2.01
N VAL A 374 21.01 -6.43 -2.39
CA VAL A 374 21.14 -7.48 -3.43
C VAL A 374 21.70 -6.89 -4.72
N MET A 375 21.11 -5.80 -5.21
CA MET A 375 21.54 -5.15 -6.45
C MET A 375 23.00 -4.67 -6.39
N GLN A 376 23.43 -4.10 -5.25
CA GLN A 376 24.82 -3.66 -5.09
C GLN A 376 25.79 -4.84 -4.98
N ILE A 377 25.42 -5.90 -4.26
CA ILE A 377 26.23 -7.12 -4.11
C ILE A 377 26.44 -7.79 -5.47
N GLU A 378 25.40 -7.94 -6.29
CA GLU A 378 25.51 -8.52 -7.64
C GLU A 378 26.42 -7.67 -8.55
N ARG A 379 26.42 -6.35 -8.33
CA ARG A 379 27.30 -5.38 -8.98
C ARG A 379 28.71 -5.31 -8.37
N GLY A 380 29.04 -6.15 -7.39
CA GLY A 380 30.36 -6.22 -6.75
C GLY A 380 30.66 -5.07 -5.78
N LYS A 381 29.64 -4.36 -5.31
CA LYS A 381 29.75 -3.28 -4.32
C LYS A 381 29.45 -3.81 -2.92
N GLU A 382 29.83 -3.01 -1.91
CA GLU A 382 29.59 -3.37 -0.51
C GLU A 382 28.10 -3.34 -0.17
N ARG A 383 27.70 -4.27 0.70
CA ARG A 383 26.41 -4.21 1.40
C ARG A 383 26.33 -2.89 2.19
N TRP A 384 25.14 -2.30 2.30
CA TRP A 384 24.90 -1.02 3.01
C TRP A 384 25.44 0.23 2.31
N SER A 385 26.00 0.10 1.10
CA SER A 385 26.54 1.23 0.34
C SER A 385 25.49 2.30 -0.01
N VAL A 386 24.21 1.92 -0.07
CA VAL A 386 23.11 2.86 -0.27
C VAL A 386 21.99 2.55 0.71
N ILE A 387 21.67 3.52 1.57
CA ILE A 387 20.56 3.48 2.51
C ILE A 387 19.77 4.78 2.35
N ALA A 388 18.50 4.68 1.97
CA ALA A 388 17.63 5.83 1.75
C ALA A 388 17.37 6.63 3.05
N ASP A 389 17.09 7.93 2.92
CA ASP A 389 17.01 8.82 4.09
C ASP A 389 15.89 8.47 5.05
N ASN A 390 14.76 7.99 4.53
CA ASN A 390 13.63 7.55 5.37
C ASN A 390 13.95 6.27 6.17
N ILE A 391 14.84 5.43 5.64
CA ILE A 391 15.38 4.27 6.37
C ILE A 391 16.33 4.77 7.46
N TRP A 392 17.18 5.76 7.16
CA TRP A 392 18.00 6.41 8.19
C TRP A 392 17.15 7.08 9.27
N ASP A 393 16.08 7.79 8.93
CA ASP A 393 15.18 8.42 9.90
C ASP A 393 14.58 7.39 10.86
N MET A 394 14.20 6.22 10.35
CA MET A 394 13.75 5.09 11.17
C MET A 394 14.89 4.59 12.09
N ILE A 395 16.08 4.33 11.54
CA ILE A 395 17.24 3.82 12.30
C ILE A 395 17.65 4.79 13.41
N LEU A 396 17.62 6.09 13.14
CA LEU A 396 18.04 7.15 14.05
C LEU A 396 16.96 7.56 15.06
N GLY A 397 15.79 6.93 15.05
CA GLY A 397 14.73 7.18 16.03
C GLY A 397 13.80 8.36 15.70
N ARG A 398 13.92 8.97 14.51
CA ARG A 398 13.08 10.09 14.08
C ARG A 398 11.64 9.69 13.76
N SER A 399 11.43 8.42 13.40
CA SER A 399 10.09 7.84 13.18
C SER A 399 9.51 7.13 14.41
N GLY A 400 10.27 7.03 15.50
CA GLY A 400 9.95 6.21 16.68
C GLY A 400 11.09 5.28 17.06
N LYS A 401 10.96 4.67 18.24
CA LYS A 401 11.94 3.75 18.81
C LYS A 401 11.79 2.38 18.14
N LEU A 402 12.91 1.82 17.68
CA LEU A 402 12.96 0.44 17.20
C LEU A 402 12.71 -0.55 18.36
N PRO A 403 11.98 -1.66 18.14
CA PRO A 403 11.77 -2.68 19.17
C PRO A 403 13.08 -3.36 19.61
N GLY A 404 13.95 -3.67 18.65
CA GLY A 404 15.21 -4.36 18.87
C GLY A 404 16.43 -3.45 18.83
N THR A 405 17.59 -4.04 19.09
CA THR A 405 18.88 -3.36 19.02
C THR A 405 19.44 -3.34 17.60
N LEU A 406 20.22 -2.31 17.27
CA LEU A 406 20.97 -2.25 16.02
C LEU A 406 22.20 -3.16 16.07
N ALA A 407 22.56 -3.73 14.93
CA ALA A 407 23.79 -4.51 14.82
C ALA A 407 25.04 -3.60 14.88
N PRO A 408 26.19 -4.10 15.38
CA PRO A 408 27.41 -3.31 15.53
C PRO A 408 27.87 -2.61 14.25
N GLU A 409 27.71 -3.25 13.09
CA GLU A 409 28.04 -2.69 11.78
C GLU A 409 27.18 -1.47 11.42
N ILE A 410 25.90 -1.45 11.81
CA ILE A 410 25.02 -0.30 11.57
C ILE A 410 25.43 0.85 12.50
N VAL A 411 25.74 0.55 13.77
CA VAL A 411 26.25 1.55 14.72
C VAL A 411 27.58 2.15 14.26
N GLN A 412 28.43 1.34 13.63
CA GLN A 412 29.70 1.81 13.06
C GLN A 412 29.44 2.75 11.87
N LEU A 413 28.55 2.39 10.94
CA LEU A 413 28.16 3.24 9.81
C LEU A 413 27.58 4.59 10.27
N ILE A 414 26.77 4.60 11.34
CA ILE A 414 26.23 5.83 11.94
C ILE A 414 27.38 6.77 12.35
N LYS A 415 28.42 6.23 13.01
CA LYS A 415 29.60 7.01 13.44
C LYS A 415 30.42 7.52 12.25
N GLU A 416 30.66 6.66 11.27
CA GLU A 416 31.44 7.01 10.07
C GLU A 416 30.77 8.09 9.23
N GLN A 417 29.44 8.07 9.16
CA GLN A 417 28.65 9.08 8.44
C GLN A 417 28.27 10.30 9.31
N GLY A 418 28.78 10.40 10.54
CA GLY A 418 28.51 11.52 11.43
C GLY A 418 27.03 11.71 11.77
N LYS A 419 26.22 10.64 11.76
CA LYS A 419 24.79 10.68 12.06
C LYS A 419 24.54 10.58 13.56
N GLU A 420 23.50 11.23 14.04
CA GLU A 420 23.13 11.25 15.46
C GLU A 420 21.72 10.71 15.70
N PHE A 421 21.57 9.99 16.82
CA PHE A 421 20.25 9.52 17.25
C PHE A 421 19.39 10.68 17.73
N TYR A 422 18.11 10.64 17.34
CA TYR A 422 17.09 11.52 17.85
C TYR A 422 16.47 10.91 19.12
N ALA A 423 16.62 11.60 20.25
CA ALA A 423 16.11 11.16 21.55
C ALA A 423 14.76 11.81 21.95
N GLY A 424 14.27 12.79 21.18
CA GLY A 424 13.02 13.49 21.46
C GLY A 424 11.77 12.67 21.14
N ASN A 425 10.60 13.29 21.30
CA ASN A 425 9.36 12.70 20.80
C ASN A 425 9.30 12.90 19.27
N PRO A 426 9.06 11.85 18.47
CA PRO A 426 8.92 11.98 17.01
C PRO A 426 7.92 13.06 16.57
N GLN A 427 6.84 13.28 17.34
CA GLN A 427 5.84 14.30 17.04
C GLN A 427 6.42 15.74 17.06
N ASP A 428 7.45 16.00 17.86
CA ASP A 428 8.05 17.35 18.02
C ASP A 428 8.77 17.82 16.76
N LEU A 429 9.09 16.89 15.83
CA LEU A 429 9.69 17.21 14.54
C LEU A 429 8.70 17.87 13.57
N TYR A 430 7.40 17.87 13.90
CA TYR A 430 6.32 18.30 13.01
C TYR A 430 5.51 19.41 13.67
N PRO A 431 5.94 20.68 13.52
CA PRO A 431 5.23 21.82 14.08
C PRO A 431 3.84 21.98 13.47
N ASP A 432 2.95 22.66 14.20
CA ASP A 432 1.58 22.95 13.80
C ASP A 432 1.51 23.69 12.45
N GLN A 433 0.59 23.26 11.57
CA GLN A 433 0.47 23.78 10.19
C GLN A 433 -0.95 24.21 9.82
N LEU A 434 -1.95 23.99 10.68
CA LEU A 434 -3.35 24.20 10.31
C LEU A 434 -3.66 25.66 9.97
N ASN A 435 -2.94 26.62 10.56
CA ASN A 435 -3.08 28.05 10.22
C ASN A 435 -2.65 28.38 8.78
N GLU A 436 -1.65 27.68 8.25
CA GLU A 436 -1.20 27.84 6.87
C GLU A 436 -2.26 27.34 5.89
N PHE A 437 -2.84 26.17 6.16
CA PHE A 437 -3.95 25.63 5.39
C PHE A 437 -5.20 26.52 5.46
N ARG A 438 -5.52 27.10 6.62
CA ARG A 438 -6.59 28.11 6.72
C ARG A 438 -6.33 29.34 5.85
N ALA A 439 -5.08 29.80 5.78
CA ALA A 439 -4.71 30.91 4.92
C ALA A 439 -4.81 30.55 3.42
N GLU A 440 -4.45 29.32 3.05
CA GLU A 440 -4.65 28.80 1.69
C GLU A 440 -6.13 28.73 1.31
N MET A 441 -6.99 28.17 2.15
CA MET A 441 -8.44 28.12 1.92
C MET A 441 -9.01 29.52 1.62
N ARG A 442 -8.64 30.52 2.41
CA ARG A 442 -9.06 31.92 2.20
C ARG A 442 -8.52 32.52 0.92
N ARG A 443 -7.24 32.29 0.58
CA ARG A 443 -6.63 32.79 -0.67
C ARG A 443 -7.31 32.22 -1.92
N ASN A 444 -7.71 30.94 -1.85
CA ASN A 444 -8.37 30.25 -2.96
C ASN A 444 -9.90 30.39 -2.94
N ASN A 445 -10.46 31.12 -1.96
CA ASN A 445 -11.90 31.25 -1.75
C ASN A 445 -12.61 29.88 -1.65
N TRP A 446 -11.99 28.94 -0.94
CA TRP A 446 -12.55 27.63 -0.62
C TRP A 446 -13.26 27.68 0.74
N ASP A 447 -14.46 27.10 0.80
CA ASP A 447 -15.23 26.95 2.04
C ASP A 447 -14.57 25.94 2.98
N PHE A 448 -14.62 26.18 4.30
CA PHE A 448 -14.00 25.30 5.30
C PHE A 448 -14.69 23.93 5.41
N GLY A 449 -15.90 23.77 4.87
CA GLY A 449 -16.72 22.58 5.00
C GLY A 449 -17.49 22.55 6.31
N GLU A 450 -18.49 21.68 6.37
CA GLU A 450 -19.20 21.37 7.61
C GLU A 450 -18.20 20.83 8.65
N ASP A 451 -18.18 21.37 9.87
CA ASP A 451 -17.23 20.98 10.93
C ASP A 451 -15.72 21.06 10.54
N ASP A 452 -15.32 22.00 9.66
CA ASP A 452 -13.95 22.13 9.13
C ASP A 452 -13.47 20.96 8.24
N GLU A 453 -14.40 20.22 7.64
CA GLU A 453 -14.13 19.06 6.80
C GLU A 453 -13.24 19.29 5.58
N GLU A 454 -13.45 20.39 4.85
CA GLU A 454 -12.62 20.70 3.68
C GLU A 454 -11.21 21.15 4.10
N LEU A 455 -11.12 21.86 5.23
CA LEU A 455 -9.84 22.21 5.84
C LEU A 455 -9.07 20.96 6.26
N PHE A 456 -9.75 19.99 6.86
CA PHE A 456 -9.17 18.71 7.23
C PHE A 456 -8.60 17.97 6.01
N GLU A 457 -9.37 17.84 4.92
CA GLU A 457 -8.91 17.13 3.73
C GLU A 457 -7.74 17.85 3.04
N LEU A 458 -7.76 19.18 2.98
CA LEU A 458 -6.61 19.96 2.49
C LEU A 458 -5.38 19.72 3.37
N ALA A 459 -5.52 19.75 4.70
CA ALA A 459 -4.40 19.61 5.61
C ALA A 459 -3.83 18.18 5.65
N MET A 460 -4.69 17.18 5.52
CA MET A 460 -4.32 15.77 5.55
C MET A 460 -3.72 15.31 4.22
N HIS A 461 -4.34 15.65 3.09
CA HIS A 461 -3.90 15.25 1.74
C HIS A 461 -3.77 16.46 0.78
N PRO A 462 -2.81 17.38 1.00
CA PRO A 462 -2.77 18.67 0.29
C PRO A 462 -2.78 18.55 -1.24
N GLU A 463 -1.91 17.69 -1.79
CA GLU A 463 -1.79 17.54 -3.25
C GLU A 463 -3.03 16.89 -3.86
N GLN A 464 -3.55 15.85 -3.22
CA GLN A 464 -4.75 15.14 -3.70
C GLN A 464 -5.98 16.06 -3.60
N TYR A 465 -6.10 16.84 -2.53
CA TYR A 465 -7.19 17.81 -2.37
C TYR A 465 -7.13 18.92 -3.44
N ARG A 466 -5.95 19.49 -3.71
CA ARG A 466 -5.78 20.48 -4.80
C ARG A 466 -6.12 19.88 -6.18
N ALA A 467 -5.71 18.64 -6.44
CA ALA A 467 -6.08 17.92 -7.67
C ALA A 467 -7.58 17.65 -7.78
N TYR A 468 -8.24 17.38 -6.65
CA TYR A 468 -9.70 17.28 -6.56
C TYR A 468 -10.38 18.62 -6.87
N LYS A 469 -9.99 19.72 -6.20
CA LYS A 469 -10.61 21.04 -6.38
C LYS A 469 -10.46 21.60 -7.80
N SER A 470 -9.35 21.28 -8.48
CA SER A 470 -9.10 21.67 -9.87
C SER A 470 -9.81 20.79 -10.91
N GLY A 471 -10.39 19.64 -10.49
CA GLY A 471 -10.96 18.64 -11.40
C GLY A 471 -9.92 17.75 -12.10
N ALA A 472 -8.62 17.97 -11.86
CA ALA A 472 -7.53 17.19 -12.43
C ALA A 472 -7.62 15.71 -12.03
N ALA A 473 -7.96 15.42 -10.77
CA ALA A 473 -8.11 14.06 -10.28
C ALA A 473 -9.21 13.28 -11.02
N LYS A 474 -10.40 13.90 -11.20
CA LYS A 474 -11.52 13.27 -11.93
C LYS A 474 -11.15 13.00 -13.38
N LYS A 475 -10.47 13.95 -14.02
CA LYS A 475 -9.99 13.81 -15.40
C LYS A 475 -9.01 12.64 -15.52
N ALA A 476 -7.97 12.61 -14.68
CA ALA A 476 -6.95 11.56 -14.68
C ALA A 476 -7.55 10.17 -14.43
N PHE A 477 -8.50 10.06 -13.51
CA PHE A 477 -9.22 8.81 -13.26
C PHE A 477 -10.01 8.34 -14.46
N ASN A 478 -10.80 9.22 -15.10
CA ASN A 478 -11.60 8.87 -16.26
C ASN A 478 -10.72 8.42 -17.44
N GLU A 479 -9.58 9.07 -17.65
CA GLU A 479 -8.60 8.70 -18.68
C GLU A 479 -7.98 7.33 -18.41
N ASP A 480 -7.55 7.06 -17.17
CA ASP A 480 -6.99 5.76 -16.78
C ASP A 480 -8.03 4.63 -16.88
N LEU A 481 -9.26 4.87 -16.43
CA LEU A 481 -10.35 3.91 -16.53
C LEU A 481 -10.70 3.60 -17.99
N ALA A 482 -10.78 4.62 -18.85
CA ALA A 482 -11.02 4.44 -20.28
C ALA A 482 -9.92 3.59 -20.93
N ARG A 483 -8.65 3.85 -20.59
CA ARG A 483 -7.50 3.06 -21.05
C ARG A 483 -7.61 1.59 -20.62
N ARG A 484 -7.93 1.33 -19.34
CA ARG A 484 -8.07 -0.03 -18.81
C ARG A 484 -9.25 -0.78 -19.42
N ARG A 485 -10.39 -0.11 -19.63
CA ARG A 485 -11.56 -0.67 -20.33
C ARG A 485 -11.22 -1.07 -21.76
N ALA A 486 -10.49 -0.22 -22.47
CA ALA A 486 -10.03 -0.51 -23.83
C ALA A 486 -9.08 -1.71 -23.87
N ALA A 487 -8.10 -1.77 -22.96
CA ALA A 487 -7.17 -2.91 -22.86
C ALA A 487 -7.91 -4.23 -22.55
N ALA A 488 -8.82 -4.23 -21.59
CA ALA A 488 -9.60 -5.42 -21.23
C ALA A 488 -10.52 -5.91 -22.36
N THR A 489 -11.00 -5.00 -23.21
CA THR A 489 -11.82 -5.38 -24.39
C THR A 489 -10.94 -5.91 -25.52
N ALA A 490 -9.71 -5.43 -25.67
CA ALA A 490 -8.75 -5.94 -26.64
C ALA A 490 -8.23 -7.35 -26.30
N GLU A 491 -8.17 -7.70 -25.02
CA GLU A 491 -7.78 -9.04 -24.53
C GLU A 491 -8.91 -10.07 -24.60
N GLN A 492 -10.17 -9.66 -24.81
CA GLN A 492 -11.27 -10.58 -25.06
C GLN A 492 -11.14 -11.12 -26.49
N PRO A 493 -11.00 -12.44 -26.71
CA PRO A 493 -11.00 -13.00 -28.05
C PRO A 493 -12.37 -12.71 -28.67
N HIS A 494 -12.43 -11.77 -29.62
CA HIS A 494 -13.57 -11.68 -30.49
C HIS A 494 -13.69 -13.03 -31.21
N PRO A 495 -14.84 -13.74 -31.14
CA PRO A 495 -15.09 -14.77 -32.10
C PRO A 495 -15.14 -14.06 -33.45
N THR A 496 -14.07 -14.20 -34.25
CA THR A 496 -14.10 -13.81 -35.66
C THR A 496 -15.31 -14.54 -36.24
N PRO A 497 -16.33 -13.84 -36.77
CA PRO A 497 -17.40 -14.53 -37.46
C PRO A 497 -16.73 -15.27 -38.61
N VAL A 498 -16.68 -16.60 -38.53
CA VAL A 498 -16.32 -17.40 -39.69
C VAL A 498 -17.36 -17.01 -40.74
N PRO A 499 -16.97 -16.44 -41.89
CA PRO A 499 -17.92 -16.17 -42.94
C PRO A 499 -18.60 -17.49 -43.27
N ALA A 500 -19.93 -17.55 -43.16
CA ALA A 500 -20.67 -18.69 -43.67
C ALA A 500 -20.22 -18.88 -45.13
N PRO A 501 -19.77 -20.08 -45.53
CA PRO A 501 -19.32 -20.29 -46.89
C PRO A 501 -20.48 -19.94 -47.82
N ALA A 502 -20.21 -19.05 -48.78
CA ALA A 502 -21.12 -18.86 -49.89
C ALA A 502 -21.25 -20.23 -50.57
N ASN A 503 -22.43 -20.85 -50.44
CA ASN A 503 -22.82 -22.03 -51.18
C ASN A 503 -22.91 -21.64 -52.67
N ASN A 504 -21.77 -21.60 -53.35
CA ASN A 504 -21.71 -21.80 -54.78
C ASN A 504 -21.52 -23.29 -54.97
N GLY A 505 -22.62 -23.96 -55.34
CA GLY A 505 -22.69 -25.40 -55.43
C GLY A 505 -21.54 -25.97 -56.26
N GLU A 506 -20.75 -26.81 -55.61
CA GLU A 506 -20.12 -28.02 -56.14
C GLU A 506 -19.43 -28.72 -54.95
N SER A 507 -19.62 -30.03 -54.86
CA SER A 507 -19.03 -30.88 -53.83
C SER A 507 -17.50 -30.91 -53.97
N GLY A 508 -16.80 -30.12 -53.16
CA GLY A 508 -15.33 -30.10 -53.08
C GLY A 508 -14.84 -30.17 -51.63
N SER A 509 -13.86 -31.04 -51.35
CA SER A 509 -13.28 -31.26 -50.02
C SER A 509 -12.58 -30.01 -49.47
N PHE A 510 -12.85 -29.64 -48.23
CA PHE A 510 -12.16 -28.57 -47.51
C PHE A 510 -10.69 -28.92 -47.24
N GLN A 511 -9.74 -28.15 -47.81
CA GLN A 511 -8.29 -28.33 -47.63
C GLN A 511 -7.62 -27.02 -47.15
N PRO A 512 -7.61 -26.72 -45.84
CA PRO A 512 -6.96 -25.52 -45.31
C PRO A 512 -5.44 -25.63 -45.47
N ARG A 513 -4.80 -24.55 -45.93
CA ARG A 513 -3.34 -24.46 -46.14
C ARG A 513 -2.58 -23.82 -44.96
N GLN A 514 -3.30 -23.15 -44.07
CA GLN A 514 -2.75 -22.53 -42.87
C GLN A 514 -3.78 -22.62 -41.74
N LEU A 515 -3.32 -23.03 -40.56
CA LEU A 515 -4.05 -22.97 -39.31
C LEU A 515 -3.26 -22.15 -38.29
N VAL A 516 -3.99 -21.35 -37.52
CA VAL A 516 -3.47 -20.70 -36.33
C VAL A 516 -4.10 -21.44 -35.15
N ILE A 517 -3.28 -22.07 -34.33
CA ILE A 517 -3.72 -22.87 -33.18
C ILE A 517 -3.15 -22.21 -31.92
N ASN A 518 -4.01 -21.90 -30.97
CA ASN A 518 -3.59 -21.44 -29.65
C ASN A 518 -3.62 -22.64 -28.68
N VAL A 519 -2.48 -22.95 -28.09
CA VAL A 519 -2.36 -23.95 -27.02
C VAL A 519 -1.61 -23.28 -25.87
N ASP A 520 -2.20 -23.26 -24.68
CA ASP A 520 -1.60 -22.71 -23.46
C ASP A 520 -0.99 -21.29 -23.62
N ASN A 521 -1.76 -20.39 -24.26
CA ASN A 521 -1.38 -19.00 -24.55
C ASN A 521 -0.19 -18.78 -25.50
N GLU A 522 0.27 -19.82 -26.20
CA GLU A 522 1.21 -19.68 -27.31
C GLU A 522 0.52 -19.91 -28.67
N GLU A 523 0.82 -19.03 -29.63
CA GLU A 523 0.26 -19.10 -30.98
C GLU A 523 1.16 -19.94 -31.91
N TYR A 524 0.61 -21.03 -32.44
CA TYR A 524 1.28 -21.89 -33.40
C TYR A 524 0.68 -21.70 -34.80
N ARG A 525 1.52 -21.30 -35.77
CA ARG A 525 1.16 -21.19 -37.18
C ARG A 525 1.57 -22.45 -37.93
N VAL A 526 0.58 -23.30 -38.23
CA VAL A 526 0.78 -24.59 -38.90
C VAL A 526 0.43 -24.45 -40.38
N TYR A 527 1.39 -24.78 -41.25
CA TYR A 527 1.18 -24.84 -42.70
C TYR A 527 0.95 -26.29 -43.13
N ILE A 528 -0.13 -26.53 -43.89
CA ILE A 528 -0.52 -27.87 -44.33
C ILE A 528 -0.35 -27.96 -45.84
N SER A 529 0.54 -28.85 -46.29
CA SER A 529 0.77 -29.17 -47.71
C SER A 529 0.07 -30.48 -48.07
N TYR A 530 -0.73 -30.48 -49.14
CA TYR A 530 -1.35 -31.68 -49.69
C TYR A 530 -0.55 -32.21 -50.90
N PRO A 531 -0.46 -33.53 -51.12
CA PRO A 531 0.44 -34.13 -52.12
C PRO A 531 0.09 -33.87 -53.59
N GLU A 532 -1.00 -33.14 -53.89
CA GLU A 532 -1.55 -33.01 -55.25
C GLU A 532 -1.36 -31.62 -55.88
N ASN A 533 -0.47 -30.78 -55.35
CA ASN A 533 -0.03 -29.57 -56.06
C ASN A 533 1.49 -29.39 -55.89
N ASP A 534 2.23 -29.98 -56.83
CA ASP A 534 3.61 -29.66 -57.22
C ASP A 534 4.45 -28.86 -56.20
N GLY A 535 4.92 -29.54 -55.15
CA GLY A 535 6.29 -29.42 -54.62
C GLY A 535 6.95 -28.06 -54.36
N VAL A 536 6.25 -26.94 -54.18
CA VAL A 536 6.88 -25.66 -53.84
C VAL A 536 6.67 -25.32 -52.34
N PRO A 537 7.74 -25.23 -51.52
CA PRO A 537 7.65 -24.73 -50.15
C PRO A 537 7.27 -23.24 -50.13
N PHE A 538 6.27 -22.88 -49.33
CA PHE A 538 5.89 -21.49 -49.09
C PHE A 538 6.70 -20.92 -47.92
N HIS A 539 7.59 -19.95 -48.16
CA HIS A 539 8.24 -19.14 -47.13
C HIS A 539 7.75 -17.68 -47.23
N PRO A 540 7.20 -17.08 -46.16
CA PRO A 540 6.97 -15.64 -46.13
C PRO A 540 8.30 -14.89 -45.98
N VAL A 541 8.52 -13.90 -46.84
CA VAL A 541 9.61 -12.92 -46.72
C VAL A 541 9.19 -11.85 -45.72
N GLU A 542 9.89 -11.74 -44.58
CA GLU A 542 9.73 -10.62 -43.66
C GLU A 542 10.34 -9.35 -44.28
N LYS A 543 9.52 -8.31 -44.45
CA LYS A 543 9.99 -6.93 -44.67
C LYS A 543 10.21 -6.29 -43.31
N THR A 544 11.47 -6.19 -42.90
CA THR A 544 11.93 -5.36 -41.79
C THR A 544 11.66 -3.88 -42.08
N LEU A 545 10.83 -3.23 -41.26
CA LEU A 545 10.78 -1.78 -41.12
C LEU A 545 11.74 -1.38 -39.99
N GLN A 546 12.77 -0.61 -40.34
CA GLN A 546 13.72 -0.04 -39.39
C GLN A 546 13.08 1.12 -38.59
N PRO A 547 13.39 1.28 -37.29
CA PRO A 547 13.03 2.47 -36.54
C PRO A 547 13.89 3.68 -36.95
N GLN A 548 13.24 4.84 -37.13
CA GLN A 548 13.89 6.13 -37.31
C GLN A 548 14.43 6.68 -35.97
N PRO A 549 15.62 7.31 -35.94
CA PRO A 549 16.13 7.99 -34.76
C PRO A 549 15.43 9.34 -34.53
N ASN A 550 15.01 9.55 -33.27
CA ASN A 550 14.45 10.79 -32.78
C ASN A 550 15.57 11.84 -32.63
N VAL A 551 15.45 12.98 -33.31
CA VAL A 551 16.43 14.08 -33.26
C VAL A 551 16.07 15.02 -32.09
N PRO A 552 17.00 15.34 -31.17
CA PRO A 552 16.76 16.35 -30.14
C PRO A 552 16.71 17.76 -30.74
N ALA A 553 15.75 18.57 -30.27
CA ALA A 553 15.61 19.97 -30.65
C ALA A 553 16.70 20.84 -29.99
N THR A 554 17.54 21.48 -30.80
CA THR A 554 18.52 22.48 -30.37
C THR A 554 17.89 23.87 -30.20
N GLN A 555 18.08 24.50 -29.04
CA GLN A 555 17.93 25.93 -28.80
C GLN A 555 19.31 26.64 -28.73
N PRO A 556 19.38 27.97 -28.96
CA PRO A 556 20.62 28.66 -29.34
C PRO A 556 21.56 28.97 -28.16
N PRO A 557 22.88 29.17 -28.41
CA PRO A 557 23.90 29.24 -27.36
C PRO A 557 24.01 30.61 -26.69
N LEU A 558 24.19 30.61 -25.37
CA LEU A 558 24.62 31.77 -24.56
C LEU A 558 25.83 31.40 -23.70
N SER A 559 26.94 32.09 -23.98
CA SER A 559 28.15 32.37 -23.17
C SER A 559 28.79 31.29 -22.28
N SER A 560 29.98 30.89 -22.71
CA SER A 560 31.15 30.33 -22.00
C SER A 560 31.20 30.40 -20.46
N GLY A 561 30.55 29.44 -19.80
CA GLY A 561 30.97 28.88 -18.51
C GLY A 561 30.96 27.36 -18.64
N VAL A 562 31.81 26.65 -17.92
CA VAL A 562 31.75 25.17 -17.90
C VAL A 562 30.47 24.80 -17.15
N THR A 563 29.44 24.38 -17.90
CA THR A 563 28.20 23.87 -17.31
C THR A 563 28.49 22.53 -16.65
N LYS A 564 28.16 22.43 -15.37
CA LYS A 564 28.24 21.21 -14.57
C LYS A 564 26.85 20.60 -14.47
N GLU A 565 26.75 19.28 -14.53
CA GLU A 565 25.49 18.54 -14.52
C GLU A 565 25.42 17.66 -13.28
N VAL A 566 24.29 17.71 -12.57
CA VAL A 566 23.97 16.76 -11.51
C VAL A 566 23.03 15.72 -12.10
N LEU A 567 23.50 14.47 -12.16
CA LEU A 567 22.78 13.36 -12.78
C LEU A 567 21.90 12.62 -11.77
N SER A 568 20.87 11.96 -12.27
CA SER A 568 20.03 11.07 -11.48
C SER A 568 20.78 9.76 -11.19
N PRO A 569 20.96 9.38 -9.91
CA PRO A 569 21.67 8.14 -9.57
C PRO A 569 20.84 6.87 -9.77
N LEU A 570 19.54 7.00 -10.07
CA LEU A 570 18.58 5.90 -10.20
C LEU A 570 17.28 6.36 -10.87
N GLU A 571 16.54 5.41 -11.45
CA GLU A 571 15.20 5.64 -12.01
C GLU A 571 14.16 5.92 -10.91
N GLY A 572 13.25 6.88 -11.13
CA GLY A 572 12.16 7.20 -10.20
C GLY A 572 11.38 8.45 -10.56
N ARG A 573 10.86 9.15 -9.55
CA ARG A 573 10.22 10.47 -9.68
C ARG A 573 11.04 11.54 -8.98
N PHE A 574 11.32 12.64 -9.65
CA PHE A 574 12.12 13.74 -9.10
C PHE A 574 11.29 14.68 -8.23
N TYR A 575 11.80 15.03 -7.05
CA TYR A 575 11.20 15.98 -6.12
C TYR A 575 12.27 16.96 -5.59
N LEU A 576 11.94 18.25 -5.53
CA LEU A 576 12.81 19.30 -4.99
C LEU A 576 12.90 19.27 -3.47
N THR A 577 11.92 18.66 -2.79
CA THR A 577 11.87 18.52 -1.34
C THR A 577 11.37 17.13 -0.97
N LYS A 578 11.84 16.59 0.16
CA LYS A 578 11.38 15.31 0.70
C LYS A 578 9.99 15.40 1.33
N ASP A 579 9.64 16.58 1.84
CA ASP A 579 8.36 16.87 2.48
C ASP A 579 7.84 18.26 2.06
N PRO A 580 6.54 18.53 2.22
CA PRO A 580 5.93 19.81 1.84
C PRO A 580 6.47 21.03 2.62
N SER A 581 7.09 20.82 3.78
CA SER A 581 7.69 21.88 4.60
C SER A 581 9.12 22.23 4.19
N GLY A 582 9.75 21.44 3.32
CA GLY A 582 11.12 21.68 2.85
C GLY A 582 11.25 22.94 1.99
N LYS A 583 12.44 23.56 2.02
CA LYS A 583 12.79 24.65 1.10
C LYS A 583 13.26 24.08 -0.23
N ALA A 584 12.44 24.23 -1.27
CA ALA A 584 12.80 23.79 -2.63
C ALA A 584 13.94 24.62 -3.23
N LEU A 585 14.85 23.95 -3.94
CA LEU A 585 15.91 24.56 -4.73
C LEU A 585 15.31 25.43 -5.85
N LYS A 586 15.93 26.58 -6.14
CA LYS A 586 15.50 27.50 -7.21
C LYS A 586 16.65 27.82 -8.14
N VAL A 587 16.31 28.15 -9.39
CA VAL A 587 17.26 28.73 -10.34
C VAL A 587 17.83 30.03 -9.76
N GLY A 588 19.16 30.13 -9.75
CA GLY A 588 19.91 31.23 -9.16
C GLY A 588 20.48 30.95 -7.77
N ASP A 589 20.05 29.88 -7.09
CA ASP A 589 20.60 29.49 -5.78
C ASP A 589 22.07 29.05 -5.90
N SER A 590 22.88 29.37 -4.90
CA SER A 590 24.26 28.86 -4.78
C SER A 590 24.26 27.56 -3.98
N VAL A 591 24.96 26.56 -4.51
CA VAL A 591 25.02 25.18 -3.99
C VAL A 591 26.49 24.82 -3.77
N GLN A 592 26.80 24.23 -2.62
CA GLN A 592 28.12 23.68 -2.31
C GLN A 592 28.15 22.17 -2.56
N ALA A 593 29.35 21.62 -2.76
CA ALA A 593 29.54 20.18 -2.80
C ALA A 593 29.02 19.55 -1.49
N GLY A 594 28.15 18.56 -1.62
CA GLY A 594 27.43 17.90 -0.53
C GLY A 594 26.03 18.47 -0.24
N ASP A 595 25.68 19.65 -0.77
CA ASP A 595 24.33 20.19 -0.61
C ASP A 595 23.31 19.37 -1.40
N ILE A 596 22.15 19.11 -0.80
CA ILE A 596 21.06 18.37 -1.45
C ILE A 596 20.39 19.28 -2.49
N VAL A 597 20.38 18.84 -3.75
CA VAL A 597 19.76 19.54 -4.87
C VAL A 597 18.37 19.01 -5.24
N GLY A 598 18.00 17.85 -4.71
CA GLY A 598 16.69 17.23 -4.89
C GLY A 598 16.66 15.82 -4.33
N TYR A 599 15.57 15.11 -4.62
CA TYR A 599 15.29 13.77 -4.16
C TYR A 599 14.69 12.95 -5.30
N ILE A 600 15.09 11.68 -5.39
CA ILE A 600 14.41 10.71 -6.25
C ILE A 600 13.55 9.81 -5.36
N GLU A 601 12.23 9.87 -5.55
CA GLU A 601 11.33 8.83 -5.06
C GLU A 601 11.45 7.64 -6.01
N SER A 602 12.14 6.60 -5.56
CA SER A 602 12.20 5.32 -6.26
C SER A 602 11.75 4.22 -5.34
N MET A 603 10.92 3.33 -5.87
CA MET A 603 10.28 2.28 -5.09
C MET A 603 9.62 2.81 -3.80
N LYS A 604 9.02 4.01 -3.81
CA LYS A 604 8.39 4.66 -2.63
C LYS A 604 9.37 5.00 -1.48
N THR A 605 10.66 5.08 -1.76
CA THR A 605 11.69 5.59 -0.85
C THR A 605 12.35 6.82 -1.47
N TYR A 606 12.65 7.82 -0.65
CA TYR A 606 13.30 9.06 -1.09
C TYR A 606 14.81 8.93 -0.92
N ASN A 607 15.54 9.12 -2.01
CA ASN A 607 17.00 9.16 -2.04
C ASN A 607 17.43 10.59 -2.31
N ALA A 608 18.20 11.20 -1.40
CA ALA A 608 18.77 12.52 -1.62
C ALA A 608 19.79 12.48 -2.78
N VAL A 609 19.72 13.50 -3.63
CA VAL A 609 20.72 13.78 -4.65
C VAL A 609 21.51 14.99 -4.19
N ALA A 610 22.80 14.80 -3.92
CA ALA A 610 23.71 15.86 -3.52
C ALA A 610 24.48 16.40 -4.73
N ALA A 611 24.79 17.69 -4.73
CA ALA A 611 25.74 18.26 -5.66
C ALA A 611 27.16 17.73 -5.36
N GLU A 612 27.87 17.27 -6.39
CA GLU A 612 29.27 16.84 -6.21
C GLU A 612 30.24 18.00 -6.18
N GLU A 613 29.83 19.17 -6.69
CA GLU A 613 30.68 20.34 -6.85
C GLU A 613 29.94 21.64 -6.48
N ASN A 614 30.72 22.67 -6.14
CA ASN A 614 30.20 24.01 -5.93
C ASN A 614 29.73 24.63 -7.27
N GLY A 615 28.62 25.36 -7.24
CA GLY A 615 28.13 26.10 -8.39
C GLY A 615 26.87 26.94 -8.10
N GLN A 616 26.46 27.72 -9.09
CA GLN A 616 25.15 28.39 -9.09
C GLN A 616 24.19 27.65 -10.00
N VAL A 617 22.98 27.34 -9.52
CA VAL A 617 21.93 26.68 -10.31
C VAL A 617 21.51 27.57 -11.47
N ILE A 618 21.62 27.06 -12.69
CA ILE A 618 21.17 27.76 -13.91
C ILE A 618 19.92 27.14 -14.51
N GLU A 619 19.66 25.86 -14.25
CA GLU A 619 18.51 25.14 -14.77
C GLU A 619 18.12 23.97 -13.84
N ILE A 620 16.82 23.77 -13.66
CA ILE A 620 16.23 22.58 -13.05
C ILE A 620 15.44 21.91 -14.17
N CYS A 621 15.86 20.72 -14.60
CA CYS A 621 15.42 20.11 -15.85
C CYS A 621 14.10 19.32 -15.73
N PHE A 622 13.66 19.03 -14.50
CA PHE A 622 12.46 18.27 -14.20
C PHE A 622 11.59 18.99 -13.17
N SER A 623 10.27 18.91 -13.33
CA SER A 623 9.30 19.40 -12.36
C SER A 623 9.10 18.40 -11.22
N ASN A 624 8.53 18.87 -10.11
CA ASN A 624 8.15 17.99 -9.00
C ASN A 624 7.19 16.88 -9.47
N GLY A 625 7.61 15.64 -9.25
CA GLY A 625 6.90 14.44 -9.63
C GLY A 625 7.16 13.98 -11.05
N ASP A 626 8.03 14.60 -11.84
CA ASP A 626 8.33 14.10 -13.19
C ASP A 626 9.11 12.78 -13.13
N PRO A 627 8.84 11.82 -14.06
CA PRO A 627 9.62 10.59 -14.15
C PRO A 627 11.03 10.88 -14.67
N VAL A 628 12.03 10.21 -14.10
CA VAL A 628 13.45 10.29 -14.51
C VAL A 628 14.07 8.89 -14.56
N GLU A 629 15.02 8.70 -15.47
CA GLU A 629 15.85 7.50 -15.58
C GLU A 629 17.21 7.70 -14.89
N GLU A 630 17.98 6.61 -14.71
CA GLU A 630 19.39 6.69 -14.29
C GLU A 630 20.18 7.50 -15.35
N ASP A 631 21.09 8.36 -14.88
CA ASP A 631 21.90 9.29 -15.68
C ASP A 631 21.17 10.49 -16.32
N ASP A 632 19.87 10.68 -16.06
CA ASP A 632 19.17 11.91 -16.49
C ASP A 632 19.76 13.16 -15.82
N VAL A 633 19.92 14.26 -16.58
CA VAL A 633 20.43 15.54 -16.05
C VAL A 633 19.32 16.22 -15.23
N LEU A 634 19.46 16.24 -13.91
CA LEU A 634 18.45 16.83 -13.01
C LEU A 634 18.61 18.33 -12.86
N VAL A 635 19.85 18.78 -12.63
CA VAL A 635 20.20 20.18 -12.37
C VAL A 635 21.45 20.55 -13.13
N LYS A 636 21.45 21.72 -13.77
CA LYS A 636 22.65 22.31 -14.37
C LYS A 636 23.15 23.47 -13.52
N MET A 637 24.46 23.53 -13.32
CA MET A 637 25.15 24.55 -12.51
C MET A 637 26.28 25.21 -13.30
N ARG A 638 26.66 26.43 -12.91
CA ARG A 638 27.82 27.16 -13.47
C ARG A 638 28.80 27.62 -12.39
#